data_AF-A0A965QHR7-F1
#
_entry.id   AF-A0A965QHR7-F1
#
_cell.length_a   1.000
_cell.length_b   1.000
_cell.length_c   1.000
_cell.angle_alpha   90.00
_cell.angle_beta   90.00
_cell.angle_gamma   90.00
#
_symmetry.space_group_name_H-M   'P 1'
#
loop_
_entity.id
_entity.type
_entity.pdbx_description
1 polymer ?
#
loop_
_entity_poly.entity_id
_entity_poly.type
_entity_poly.pdbx_seq_one_letter_code
_entity_poly.pdbx_strand_id
1 'polypeptide(L)'
;MLISLKLIDRLFLQLPLLPGTNAELSPCWQRWDVASFAEIFTRQGFEVESQTLRGQGFEKVVVGVIKSAERHPKADKLQVCQVQTGPNDVRQIVCGAANARAGLYVAVALPGAVLPNGLEIKVSKIRDVESSGMLCSREELGLNVEEDRDGSGIWELHSEASCGLPEAKLATLLGTPVFHALGLDDVLFELNVTPNRPDLLGHEGAARELCAGLKWQGKNSVELKAWPSDWTASVSAEQILSEAQERTQLETKAGAFAAQNELGSPTFFVALDDVKVTSTPGWLRNSLEALGQKSINSVVDAGNLLLLCFAQPNHAFDVAKLAKGKNGHRQLSLRFARESEGFLGLDGKERTLVANDCVVADESQVQALLGVIGGEHSKVSNGSTSLVLEFANPHPVLVRRTSRRHGRKTDSSFAFEKGIDVFRRAEAAQKLVGLISALQSKSEVSVKYVGSVAARVNGNIATAASAYFPEGNNVLKHLDASKTQPSANFELFFGSDDLALRVGSELVGFDDQLKILSALGFSISKSGSGAKVIVPTWRRLDVVGVADLVEEIVRVVGIDHVPALPMNSVGRVAPDDSHLSAFESVANRMVSLGYHETAGFHFMRADDWKKLNQASINACGEPVALLNPIIKDEPLMQTTLLSGLLRKVAFNLNYGNKRGQLFEVSRTFQNTNSRGQ
;
A
#
# COMPACT_ATOMS: atom_id res chain seq x y z
N MET A 1 3.47 -3.50 2.52
CA MET A 1 2.25 -2.75 2.90
C MET A 1 2.48 -2.23 4.31
N LEU A 2 2.47 -0.91 4.51
CA LEU A 2 2.66 -0.35 5.84
C LEU A 2 1.31 -0.29 6.57
N ILE A 3 1.21 -0.89 7.75
CA ILE A 3 0.01 -0.89 8.59
C ILE A 3 0.27 -0.18 9.92
N SER A 4 -0.73 0.56 10.39
CA SER A 4 -0.77 1.23 11.69
C SER A 4 -1.60 0.42 12.68
N LEU A 5 -0.99 -0.03 13.78
CA LEU A 5 -1.73 -0.71 14.84
C LEU A 5 -2.72 0.23 15.54
N LYS A 6 -2.40 1.53 15.63
CA LYS A 6 -3.34 2.53 16.13
C LYS A 6 -4.56 2.71 15.25
N LEU A 7 -4.39 2.68 13.94
CA LEU A 7 -5.52 2.75 13.02
C LEU A 7 -6.37 1.48 13.09
N ILE A 8 -5.73 0.30 13.19
CA ILE A 8 -6.41 -0.98 13.42
C ILE A 8 -7.22 -0.95 14.73
N ASP A 9 -6.61 -0.55 15.84
CA ASP A 9 -7.26 -0.44 17.15
C ASP A 9 -8.38 0.61 17.16
N ARG A 10 -8.24 1.69 16.38
CA ARG A 10 -9.28 2.73 16.32
C ARG A 10 -10.48 2.29 15.50
N LEU A 11 -10.26 1.70 14.33
CA LEU A 11 -11.30 1.52 13.30
C LEU A 11 -11.81 0.09 13.16
N PHE A 12 -11.01 -0.92 13.51
CA PHE A 12 -11.30 -2.30 13.13
C PHE A 12 -11.26 -3.31 14.28
N LEU A 13 -10.46 -3.10 15.32
CA LEU A 13 -10.35 -4.02 16.46
C LEU A 13 -10.29 -3.26 17.77
N GLN A 14 -10.56 -3.92 18.89
CA GLN A 14 -10.08 -3.47 20.20
C GLN A 14 -8.90 -4.35 20.58
N LEU A 15 -7.68 -3.85 20.38
CA LEU A 15 -6.48 -4.64 20.63
C LEU A 15 -6.33 -4.88 22.14
N PRO A 16 -5.99 -6.11 22.56
CA PRO A 16 -5.86 -6.44 23.97
C PRO A 16 -4.70 -5.66 24.60
N LEU A 17 -4.97 -5.01 25.73
CA LEU A 17 -3.97 -4.23 26.47
C LEU A 17 -3.11 -5.14 27.35
N LEU A 18 -1.84 -4.78 27.52
CA LEU A 18 -0.95 -5.40 28.50
C LEU A 18 -1.39 -5.04 29.94
N PRO A 19 -1.25 -5.96 30.91
CA PRO A 19 -1.60 -5.68 32.31
C PRO A 19 -0.87 -4.46 32.87
N GLY A 20 -1.59 -3.60 33.60
CA GLY A 20 -1.02 -2.41 34.24
C GLY A 20 -0.80 -1.21 33.31
N THR A 21 -1.21 -1.30 32.04
CA THR A 21 -1.12 -0.20 31.08
C THR A 21 -2.44 0.57 30.98
N ASN A 22 -2.36 1.86 30.63
CA ASN A 22 -3.53 2.70 30.45
C ASN A 22 -3.56 3.21 28.99
N ALA A 23 -4.66 2.98 28.29
CA ALA A 23 -4.81 3.36 26.88
C ALA A 23 -4.61 4.87 26.63
N GLU A 24 -4.90 5.73 27.61
CA GLU A 24 -4.79 7.19 27.52
C GLU A 24 -3.44 7.76 27.94
N LEU A 25 -2.61 6.98 28.67
CA LEU A 25 -1.36 7.47 29.26
C LEU A 25 -0.13 6.70 28.78
N SER A 26 -0.31 5.45 28.32
CA SER A 26 0.78 4.60 27.87
C SER A 26 0.96 4.72 26.35
N PRO A 27 2.20 4.93 25.87
CA PRO A 27 2.51 4.87 24.45
C PRO A 27 2.08 3.57 23.78
N CYS A 28 1.79 3.61 22.48
CA CYS A 28 1.28 2.46 21.73
C CYS A 28 2.14 1.18 21.89
N TRP A 29 3.47 1.30 21.90
CA TRP A 29 4.38 0.14 22.04
C TRP A 29 4.50 -0.41 23.47
N GLN A 30 4.03 0.33 24.47
CA GLN A 30 4.02 -0.13 25.86
C GLN A 30 2.69 -0.78 26.25
N ARG A 31 1.60 -0.48 25.53
CA ARG A 31 0.25 -0.98 25.85
C ARG A 31 -0.14 -2.26 25.12
N TRP A 32 0.60 -2.67 24.09
CA TRP A 32 0.32 -3.87 23.30
C TRP A 32 1.47 -4.87 23.29
N ASP A 33 1.15 -6.15 23.11
CA ASP A 33 2.14 -7.19 22.85
C ASP A 33 2.58 -7.17 21.38
N VAL A 34 3.42 -6.18 21.07
CA VAL A 34 3.89 -5.92 19.69
C VAL A 34 4.60 -7.14 19.11
N ALA A 35 5.39 -7.85 19.91
CA ALA A 35 6.13 -9.02 19.46
C ALA A 35 5.17 -10.15 19.06
N SER A 36 4.16 -10.45 19.88
CA SER A 36 3.15 -11.45 19.55
C SER A 36 2.37 -11.08 18.29
N PHE A 37 1.99 -9.81 18.11
CA PHE A 37 1.27 -9.39 16.90
C PHE A 37 2.11 -9.55 15.63
N ALA A 38 3.41 -9.24 15.69
CA ALA A 38 4.32 -9.46 14.57
C ALA A 38 4.50 -10.96 14.25
N GLU A 39 4.58 -11.80 15.29
CA GLU A 39 4.65 -13.25 15.14
C GLU A 39 3.37 -13.83 14.51
N ILE A 40 2.19 -13.34 14.90
CA ILE A 40 0.91 -13.75 14.30
C ILE A 40 0.92 -13.50 12.78
N PHE A 41 1.27 -12.28 12.35
CA PHE A 41 1.31 -11.96 10.92
C PHE A 41 2.29 -12.86 10.17
N THR A 42 3.51 -13.02 10.70
CA THR A 42 4.56 -13.83 10.07
C THR A 42 4.15 -15.29 9.95
N ARG A 43 3.59 -15.89 11.01
CA ARG A 43 3.10 -17.28 11.01
C ARG A 43 1.97 -17.50 10.02
N GLN A 44 1.11 -16.50 9.85
CA GLN A 44 -0.01 -16.53 8.89
C GLN A 44 0.42 -16.32 7.42
N GLY A 45 1.72 -16.12 7.16
CA GLY A 45 2.28 -15.96 5.81
C GLY A 45 2.50 -14.50 5.39
N PHE A 46 2.39 -13.54 6.30
CA PHE A 46 2.62 -12.11 6.06
C PHE A 46 3.85 -11.65 6.84
N GLU A 47 5.02 -11.84 6.23
CA GLU A 47 6.30 -11.46 6.84
C GLU A 47 6.31 -10.00 7.25
N VAL A 48 6.68 -9.73 8.50
CA VAL A 48 6.93 -8.37 8.99
C VAL A 48 8.37 -8.00 8.63
N GLU A 49 8.55 -7.31 7.50
CA GLU A 49 9.87 -6.89 6.99
C GLU A 49 10.53 -5.87 7.91
N SER A 50 9.73 -4.97 8.49
CA SER A 50 10.21 -3.95 9.41
C SER A 50 9.15 -3.57 10.44
N GLN A 51 9.61 -3.12 11.61
CA GLN A 51 8.79 -2.59 12.70
C GLN A 51 9.31 -1.21 13.07
N THR A 52 8.42 -0.22 13.10
CA THR A 52 8.74 1.16 13.54
C THR A 52 7.91 1.54 14.75
N LEU A 53 8.58 1.93 15.84
CA LEU A 53 7.95 2.49 17.04
C LEU A 53 7.95 4.01 16.95
N ARG A 54 6.97 4.57 16.26
CA ARG A 54 6.91 6.01 15.97
C ARG A 54 6.74 6.80 17.25
N GLY A 55 7.67 7.71 17.56
CA GLY A 55 7.67 8.51 18.78
C GLY A 55 8.53 7.94 19.92
N GLN A 56 9.10 6.74 19.77
CA GLN A 56 10.12 6.23 20.69
C GLN A 56 11.36 7.12 20.65
N GLY A 57 11.94 7.44 21.80
CA GLY A 57 13.08 8.36 21.93
C GLY A 57 12.69 9.84 22.11
N PHE A 58 11.41 10.18 21.96
CA PHE A 58 10.87 11.53 22.16
C PHE A 58 10.22 11.72 23.53
N GLU A 59 10.51 10.87 24.52
CA GLU A 59 9.89 10.91 25.85
C GLU A 59 10.18 12.22 26.60
N LYS A 60 11.27 12.90 26.25
CA LYS A 60 11.68 14.20 26.82
C LYS A 60 11.27 15.40 25.97
N VAL A 61 10.54 15.19 24.87
CA VAL A 61 9.91 16.27 24.12
C VAL A 61 8.46 16.36 24.56
N VAL A 62 8.15 17.35 25.40
CA VAL A 62 6.88 17.42 26.13
C VAL A 62 6.03 18.60 25.68
N VAL A 63 4.73 18.55 25.99
CA VAL A 63 3.84 19.70 25.85
C VAL A 63 4.20 20.75 26.90
N GLY A 64 4.42 21.99 26.47
CA GLY A 64 4.58 23.14 27.36
C GLY A 64 3.73 24.33 26.92
N VAL A 65 3.63 25.34 27.79
CA VAL A 65 2.96 26.61 27.49
C VAL A 65 3.87 27.78 27.85
N ILE A 66 4.02 28.74 26.94
CA ILE A 66 4.78 29.96 27.18
C ILE A 66 3.96 30.88 28.10
N LYS A 67 4.46 31.16 29.31
CA LYS A 67 3.87 32.12 30.26
C LYS A 67 4.21 33.56 29.91
N SER A 68 5.47 33.81 29.55
CA SER A 68 5.96 35.12 29.10
C SER A 68 7.03 34.94 28.03
N ALA A 69 7.16 35.92 27.13
CA ALA A 69 8.20 35.99 26.12
C ALA A 69 8.70 37.44 26.05
N GLU A 70 9.92 37.67 26.51
CA GLU A 70 10.54 38.99 26.58
C GLU A 70 11.73 39.09 25.62
N ARG A 71 12.04 40.28 25.12
CA ARG A 71 13.17 40.46 24.21
C ARG A 71 14.49 40.14 24.92
N HIS A 72 15.38 39.42 24.25
CA HIS A 72 16.66 39.06 24.82
C HIS A 72 17.53 40.33 25.04
N PRO A 73 18.17 40.49 26.22
CA PRO A 73 18.88 41.72 26.60
C PRO A 73 20.07 42.05 25.71
N LYS A 74 20.65 41.04 25.04
CA LYS A 74 21.84 41.15 24.20
C LYS A 74 21.66 40.68 22.74
N ALA A 75 20.43 40.44 22.28
CA ALA A 75 20.20 39.94 20.92
C ALA A 75 18.81 40.34 20.37
N ASP A 76 18.80 40.97 19.21
CA ASP A 76 17.57 41.54 18.63
C ASP A 76 16.60 40.51 18.07
N LYS A 77 17.12 39.33 17.67
CA LYS A 77 16.33 38.24 17.06
C LYS A 77 15.99 37.12 18.04
N LEU A 78 16.29 37.28 19.32
CA LEU A 78 16.03 36.27 20.35
C LEU A 78 15.06 36.80 21.39
N GLN A 79 14.33 35.87 21.99
CA GLN A 79 13.43 36.08 23.12
C GLN A 79 13.82 35.14 24.25
N VAL A 80 13.59 35.59 25.48
CA VAL A 80 13.68 34.79 26.70
C VAL A 80 12.25 34.43 27.10
N CYS A 81 11.92 33.14 27.00
CA CYS A 81 10.60 32.63 27.30
C CYS A 81 10.59 31.94 28.68
N GLN A 82 9.58 32.22 29.50
CA GLN A 82 9.26 31.39 30.68
C GLN A 82 8.21 30.37 30.28
N VAL A 83 8.55 29.08 30.36
CA VAL A 83 7.76 28.01 29.75
C VAL A 83 7.37 27.02 30.84
N GLN A 84 6.07 26.82 31.02
CA GLN A 84 5.55 25.82 31.96
C GLN A 84 5.48 24.45 31.28
N THR A 85 6.19 23.46 31.82
CA THR A 85 6.24 22.06 31.35
C THR A 85 5.66 21.07 32.36
N GLY A 86 4.98 21.57 33.39
CA GLY A 86 4.28 20.79 34.40
C GLY A 86 3.66 21.70 35.46
N PRO A 87 2.86 21.18 36.42
CA PRO A 87 2.16 22.01 37.40
C PRO A 87 3.05 22.99 38.16
N ASN A 88 4.27 22.57 38.53
CA ASN A 88 5.26 23.38 39.25
C ASN A 88 6.62 23.43 38.54
N ASP A 89 6.66 23.19 37.23
CA ASP A 89 7.90 23.19 36.44
C ASP A 89 7.87 24.33 35.42
N VAL A 90 8.53 25.44 35.73
CA VAL A 90 8.70 26.60 34.84
C VAL A 90 10.17 26.75 34.50
N ARG A 91 10.46 26.81 33.20
CA ARG A 91 11.83 26.83 32.66
C ARG A 91 12.07 28.06 31.83
N GLN A 92 13.25 28.64 31.97
CA GLN A 92 13.72 29.69 31.08
C GLN A 92 14.31 29.06 29.81
N ILE A 93 13.77 29.42 28.65
CA ILE A 93 14.21 28.91 27.35
C ILE A 93 14.40 30.09 26.39
N VAL A 94 15.56 30.18 25.76
CA VAL A 94 15.84 31.20 24.74
C VAL A 94 15.34 30.69 23.38
N CYS A 95 14.52 31.47 22.71
CA CYS A 95 13.92 31.11 21.41
C CYS A 95 14.16 32.22 20.37
N GLY A 96 14.42 31.83 19.12
CA GLY A 96 14.57 32.75 17.99
C GLY A 96 13.37 32.80 17.04
N ALA A 97 12.34 31.98 17.27
CA ALA A 97 11.18 31.91 16.38
C ALA A 97 10.29 33.14 16.55
N ALA A 98 9.94 33.79 15.45
CA ALA A 98 9.16 35.04 15.46
C ALA A 98 7.75 34.86 16.04
N ASN A 99 7.20 33.65 16.01
CA ASN A 99 5.86 33.35 16.52
C ASN A 99 5.82 33.04 18.02
N ALA A 100 6.96 32.98 18.72
CA ALA A 100 7.00 32.75 20.15
C ALA A 100 6.38 33.93 20.94
N ARG A 101 5.35 33.62 21.73
CA ARG A 101 4.53 34.58 22.46
C ARG A 101 3.86 33.92 23.67
N ALA A 102 3.50 34.73 24.68
CA ALA A 102 2.73 34.24 25.83
C ALA A 102 1.39 33.61 25.40
N GLY A 103 0.99 32.54 26.08
CA GLY A 103 -0.22 31.76 25.79
C GLY A 103 -0.03 30.62 24.78
N LEU A 104 1.08 30.61 24.03
CA LEU A 104 1.32 29.60 23.00
C LEU A 104 1.68 28.24 23.62
N TYR A 105 0.89 27.20 23.32
CA TYR A 105 1.25 25.80 23.57
C TYR A 105 2.25 25.30 22.53
N VAL A 106 3.33 24.68 22.98
CA VAL A 106 4.51 24.37 22.17
C VAL A 106 5.11 23.01 22.54
N ALA A 107 5.83 22.40 21.59
CA ALA A 107 6.67 21.24 21.87
C ALA A 107 7.99 21.70 22.49
N VAL A 108 8.34 21.15 23.66
CA VAL A 108 9.52 21.54 24.43
C VAL A 108 10.44 20.34 24.57
N ALA A 109 11.61 20.39 23.94
CA ALA A 109 12.67 19.42 24.20
C ALA A 109 13.41 19.80 25.48
N LEU A 110 13.30 18.92 26.49
CA LEU A 110 13.95 19.08 27.79
C LEU A 110 15.42 18.63 27.74
N PRO A 111 16.26 19.06 28.69
CA PRO A 111 17.63 18.56 28.79
C PRO A 111 17.75 17.02 28.81
N GLY A 112 18.64 16.52 27.96
CA GLY A 112 18.85 15.11 27.66
C GLY A 112 17.88 14.51 26.64
N ALA A 113 17.02 15.31 26.00
CA ALA A 113 16.33 14.91 24.77
C ALA A 113 17.33 14.85 23.60
N VAL A 114 17.11 13.94 22.65
CA VAL A 114 17.91 13.84 21.41
C VAL A 114 16.96 14.02 20.23
N LEU A 115 17.23 15.02 19.39
CA LEU A 115 16.42 15.31 18.19
C LEU A 115 16.86 14.44 16.99
N PRO A 116 16.02 14.28 15.94
CA PRO A 116 16.33 13.50 14.74
C PRO A 116 17.68 13.78 14.07
N ASN A 117 18.15 15.03 14.15
CA ASN A 117 19.45 15.45 13.60
C ASN A 117 20.66 15.05 14.48
N GLY A 118 20.44 14.34 15.59
CA GLY A 118 21.45 13.95 16.56
C GLY A 118 21.76 15.02 17.62
N LEU A 119 21.06 16.16 17.63
CA LEU A 119 21.27 17.21 18.61
C LEU A 119 20.75 16.77 19.99
N GLU A 120 21.69 16.63 20.94
CA GLU A 120 21.37 16.43 22.35
C GLU A 120 21.13 17.78 23.05
N ILE A 121 19.94 17.95 23.64
CA ILE A 121 19.58 19.18 24.35
C ILE A 121 20.25 19.22 25.72
N LYS A 122 20.94 20.32 26.02
CA LYS A 122 21.62 20.54 27.32
C LYS A 122 21.29 21.93 27.84
N VAL A 123 21.37 22.09 29.17
CA VAL A 123 21.37 23.43 29.77
C VAL A 123 22.63 24.15 29.29
N SER A 124 22.45 25.30 28.65
CA SER A 124 23.55 26.08 28.07
C SER A 124 23.27 27.57 28.17
N LYS A 125 24.29 28.40 27.99
CA LYS A 125 24.13 29.86 27.90
C LYS A 125 24.10 30.29 26.43
N ILE A 126 23.03 30.95 26.03
CA ILE A 126 22.89 31.59 24.73
C ILE A 126 23.04 33.09 24.97
N ARG A 127 24.13 33.70 24.49
CA ARG A 127 24.43 35.13 24.66
C ARG A 127 24.34 35.60 26.14
N ASP A 128 24.93 34.81 27.03
CA ASP A 128 24.98 34.97 28.49
C ASP A 128 23.68 34.72 29.26
N VAL A 129 22.59 34.40 28.58
CA VAL A 129 21.33 33.99 29.22
C VAL A 129 21.22 32.48 29.20
N GLU A 130 20.91 31.87 30.36
CA GLU A 130 20.72 30.42 30.45
C GLU A 130 19.46 29.97 29.70
N SER A 131 19.57 28.87 28.95
CA SER A 131 18.46 28.19 28.28
C SER A 131 18.40 26.75 28.74
N SER A 132 17.30 26.39 29.39
CA SER A 132 17.06 25.08 30.00
C SER A 132 16.14 24.21 29.14
N GLY A 133 16.37 24.19 27.82
CA GLY A 133 15.60 23.44 26.84
C GLY A 133 15.59 24.11 25.46
N MET A 134 14.74 23.60 24.58
CA MET A 134 14.51 24.12 23.23
C MET A 134 13.03 24.01 22.85
N LEU A 135 12.47 25.08 22.27
CA LEU A 135 11.13 25.05 21.67
C LEU A 135 11.25 24.54 20.24
N CYS A 136 10.51 23.49 19.90
CA CYS A 136 10.71 22.76 18.66
C CYS A 136 9.71 23.15 17.58
N SER A 137 10.17 23.21 16.34
CA SER A 137 9.33 23.18 15.13
C SER A 137 8.93 21.73 14.78
N ARG A 138 7.99 21.56 13.85
CA ARG A 138 7.65 20.23 13.30
C ARG A 138 8.82 19.60 12.56
N GLU A 139 9.55 20.40 11.79
CA GLU A 139 10.73 19.97 11.03
C GLU A 139 11.81 19.40 11.94
N GLU A 140 12.08 20.09 13.05
CA GLU A 140 13.08 19.68 14.05
C GLU A 140 12.71 18.36 14.73
N LEU A 141 11.42 18.01 14.76
CA LEU A 141 10.92 16.72 15.26
C LEU A 141 10.80 15.66 14.16
N GLY A 142 11.28 15.94 12.94
CA GLY A 142 11.25 15.01 11.81
C GLY A 142 9.85 14.78 11.24
N LEU A 143 8.93 15.73 11.47
CA LEU A 143 7.57 15.68 10.94
C LEU A 143 7.48 16.46 9.62
N ASN A 144 6.58 16.02 8.74
CA ASN A 144 6.34 16.72 7.48
C ASN A 144 5.84 18.14 7.72
N VAL A 145 6.34 19.07 6.91
CA VAL A 145 6.01 20.49 6.98
C VAL A 145 5.27 20.93 5.71
N GLU A 146 4.23 21.71 5.91
CA GLU A 146 3.46 22.40 4.87
C GLU A 146 3.47 23.90 5.16
N GLU A 147 4.05 24.67 4.22
CA GLU A 147 4.31 26.11 4.38
C GLU A 147 3.05 26.92 4.73
N ASP A 148 1.88 26.50 4.23
CA ASP A 148 0.59 27.14 4.44
C ASP A 148 -0.04 26.85 5.81
N ARG A 149 0.43 25.84 6.55
CA ARG A 149 -0.24 25.32 7.76
C ARG A 149 0.63 25.32 9.01
N ASP A 150 1.92 25.06 8.84
CA ASP A 150 2.83 24.87 9.97
C ASP A 150 3.56 26.17 10.35
N GLY A 151 3.49 27.19 9.48
CA GLY A 151 4.09 28.52 9.68
C GLY A 151 5.63 28.50 9.67
N SER A 152 6.25 29.68 9.66
CA SER A 152 7.70 29.83 9.80
C SER A 152 8.07 29.98 11.29
N GLY A 153 8.19 28.87 12.03
CA GLY A 153 8.58 28.95 13.44
C GLY A 153 8.36 27.69 14.27
N ILE A 154 8.23 27.87 15.59
CA ILE A 154 7.98 26.77 16.53
C ILE A 154 6.55 26.26 16.40
N TRP A 155 6.33 25.01 16.75
CA TRP A 155 5.06 24.35 16.54
C TRP A 155 3.97 24.86 17.49
N GLU A 156 2.90 25.44 16.92
CA GLU A 156 1.72 25.88 17.65
C GLU A 156 0.77 24.70 17.93
N LEU A 157 0.94 24.04 19.09
CA LEU A 157 0.22 22.81 19.41
C LEU A 157 -1.30 23.00 19.58
N HIS A 158 -1.78 24.24 19.78
CA HIS A 158 -3.21 24.52 19.91
C HIS A 158 -3.89 24.86 18.57
N SER A 159 -3.11 24.99 17.50
CA SER A 159 -3.61 25.23 16.15
C SER A 159 -4.03 23.90 15.50
N GLU A 160 -5.32 23.75 15.18
CA GLU A 160 -5.78 22.57 14.43
C GLU A 160 -5.12 22.49 13.04
N ALA A 161 -4.85 23.64 12.39
CA ALA A 161 -4.17 23.69 11.10
C ALA A 161 -2.76 23.08 11.18
N SER A 162 -2.09 23.24 12.32
CA SER A 162 -0.77 22.66 12.59
C SER A 162 -0.87 21.25 13.21
N CYS A 163 -2.01 20.56 13.09
CA CYS A 163 -2.28 19.24 13.68
C CYS A 163 -2.28 19.19 15.22
N GLY A 164 -2.68 20.30 15.84
CA GLY A 164 -2.77 20.48 17.28
C GLY A 164 -4.05 19.94 17.93
N LEU A 165 -4.17 20.17 19.24
CA LEU A 165 -5.35 19.89 20.05
C LEU A 165 -5.90 21.18 20.68
N PRO A 166 -7.20 21.27 21.01
CA PRO A 166 -7.74 22.44 21.69
C PRO A 166 -6.99 22.76 22.99
N GLU A 167 -6.82 24.05 23.32
CA GLU A 167 -6.08 24.52 24.50
C GLU A 167 -6.55 23.85 25.80
N ALA A 168 -7.88 23.68 25.97
CA ALA A 168 -8.46 23.03 27.13
C ALA A 168 -7.93 21.60 27.34
N LYS A 169 -7.66 20.87 26.26
CA LYS A 169 -7.09 19.52 26.31
C LYS A 169 -5.58 19.55 26.51
N LEU A 170 -4.86 20.50 25.91
CA LEU A 170 -3.42 20.64 26.12
C LEU A 170 -3.07 21.07 27.54
N ALA A 171 -3.91 21.88 28.17
CA ALA A 171 -3.75 22.29 29.56
C ALA A 171 -3.68 21.09 30.51
N THR A 172 -4.42 20.01 30.22
CA THR A 172 -4.39 18.77 31.02
C THR A 172 -3.23 17.84 30.65
N LEU A 173 -2.45 18.18 29.62
CA LEU A 173 -1.36 17.35 29.08
C LEU A 173 0.02 18.01 29.22
N LEU A 174 0.15 19.09 30.00
CA LEU A 174 1.44 19.73 30.27
C LEU A 174 2.44 18.73 30.86
N GLY A 175 3.62 18.64 30.26
CA GLY A 175 4.66 17.70 30.65
C GLY A 175 4.52 16.30 30.07
N THR A 176 3.40 15.99 29.40
CA THR A 176 3.24 14.72 28.68
C THR A 176 4.07 14.75 27.39
N PRO A 177 4.73 13.64 26.99
CA PRO A 177 5.43 13.56 25.72
C PRO A 177 4.53 13.95 24.55
N VAL A 178 4.98 14.86 23.69
CA VAL A 178 4.16 15.51 22.66
C VAL A 178 3.62 14.52 21.64
N PHE A 179 4.42 13.50 21.29
CA PHE A 179 3.99 12.44 20.36
C PHE A 179 2.81 11.64 20.92
N HIS A 180 2.81 11.37 22.23
CA HIS A 180 1.69 10.70 22.86
C HIS A 180 0.49 11.66 23.03
N ALA A 181 0.74 12.88 23.51
CA ALA A 181 -0.31 13.88 23.76
C ALA A 181 -1.14 14.21 22.51
N LEU A 182 -0.49 14.34 21.34
CA LEU A 182 -1.16 14.60 20.06
C LEU A 182 -1.61 13.32 19.32
N GLY A 183 -1.34 12.14 19.89
CA GLY A 183 -1.63 10.87 19.25
C GLY A 183 -0.82 10.60 17.98
N LEU A 184 0.42 11.07 17.91
CA LEU A 184 1.39 10.76 16.85
C LEU A 184 2.13 9.45 17.07
N ASP A 185 2.18 8.99 18.33
CA ASP A 185 2.78 7.72 18.69
C ASP A 185 2.06 6.54 18.04
N ASP A 186 2.80 5.58 17.52
CA ASP A 186 2.23 4.42 16.82
C ASP A 186 3.22 3.25 16.77
N VAL A 187 2.68 2.08 16.44
CA VAL A 187 3.45 0.92 16.01
C VAL A 187 3.09 0.63 14.57
N LEU A 188 4.09 0.73 13.70
CA LEU A 188 3.94 0.49 12.27
C LEU A 188 4.62 -0.82 11.90
N PHE A 189 3.92 -1.68 11.18
CA PHE A 189 4.49 -2.89 10.58
C PHE A 189 4.51 -2.76 9.07
N GLU A 190 5.64 -3.08 8.45
CA GLU A 190 5.75 -3.26 7.02
C GLU A 190 5.56 -4.73 6.68
N LEU A 191 4.39 -5.07 6.13
CA LEU A 191 4.04 -6.44 5.75
C LEU A 191 4.43 -6.72 4.30
N ASN A 192 5.11 -7.85 4.07
CA ASN A 192 5.31 -8.40 2.74
C ASN A 192 4.03 -9.12 2.28
N VAL A 193 3.25 -8.46 1.43
CA VAL A 193 1.96 -8.99 0.93
C VAL A 193 2.15 -9.63 -0.44
N THR A 194 1.88 -10.93 -0.51
CA THR A 194 1.96 -11.70 -1.75
C THR A 194 0.87 -11.31 -2.75
N PRO A 195 1.08 -11.50 -4.07
CA PRO A 195 0.14 -11.05 -5.10
C PRO A 195 -1.28 -11.62 -5.03
N ASN A 196 -1.47 -12.79 -4.40
CA ASN A 196 -2.77 -13.45 -4.24
C ASN A 196 -3.63 -12.85 -3.11
N ARG A 197 -3.10 -11.89 -2.32
CA ARG A 197 -3.77 -11.32 -1.15
C ARG A 197 -4.04 -9.81 -1.28
N PRO A 198 -4.76 -9.35 -2.32
CA PRO A 198 -5.09 -7.95 -2.48
C PRO A 198 -5.94 -7.40 -1.32
N ASP A 199 -6.66 -8.27 -0.60
CA ASP A 199 -7.44 -7.92 0.59
C ASP A 199 -6.57 -7.38 1.74
N LEU A 200 -5.29 -7.74 1.79
CA LEU A 200 -4.31 -7.28 2.78
C LEU A 200 -3.61 -5.97 2.40
N LEU A 201 -3.93 -5.39 1.26
CA LEU A 201 -3.48 -4.05 0.89
C LEU A 201 -4.26 -2.93 1.61
N GLY A 202 -5.10 -3.30 2.58
CA GLY A 202 -5.83 -2.39 3.46
C GLY A 202 -5.78 -2.84 4.92
N HIS A 203 -5.93 -1.89 5.84
CA HIS A 203 -5.90 -2.15 7.28
C HIS A 203 -7.02 -3.08 7.76
N GLU A 204 -8.17 -3.11 7.07
CA GLU A 204 -9.27 -4.01 7.40
C GLU A 204 -8.89 -5.48 7.14
N GLY A 205 -8.16 -5.76 6.07
CA GLY A 205 -7.62 -7.11 5.80
C GLY A 205 -6.63 -7.52 6.89
N ALA A 206 -5.68 -6.64 7.22
CA ALA A 206 -4.71 -6.90 8.28
C ALA A 206 -5.39 -7.11 9.65
N ALA A 207 -6.45 -6.34 9.94
CA ALA A 207 -7.26 -6.52 11.14
C ALA A 207 -7.99 -7.87 11.17
N ARG A 208 -8.54 -8.35 10.04
CA ARG A 208 -9.15 -9.69 9.94
C ARG A 208 -8.14 -10.79 10.29
N GLU A 209 -6.94 -10.70 9.72
CA GLU A 209 -5.87 -11.67 9.94
C GLU A 209 -5.40 -11.68 11.40
N LEU A 210 -5.13 -10.49 11.96
CA LEU A 210 -4.74 -10.33 13.35
C LEU A 210 -5.85 -10.83 14.30
N CYS A 211 -7.12 -10.56 13.99
CA CYS A 211 -8.25 -11.06 14.76
C CYS A 211 -8.29 -12.58 14.81
N ALA A 212 -8.15 -13.25 13.65
CA ALA A 212 -8.14 -14.69 13.57
C ALA A 212 -6.97 -15.31 14.35
N GLY A 213 -5.78 -14.71 14.26
CA GLY A 213 -4.60 -15.17 15.00
C GLY A 213 -4.74 -14.98 16.51
N LEU A 214 -5.29 -13.84 16.94
CA LEU A 214 -5.55 -13.57 18.36
C LEU A 214 -6.59 -14.54 18.93
N LYS A 215 -7.69 -14.81 18.21
CA LYS A 215 -8.67 -15.82 18.60
C LYS A 215 -8.04 -17.20 18.72
N TRP A 216 -7.19 -17.57 17.75
CA TRP A 216 -6.44 -18.83 17.80
C TRP A 216 -5.53 -18.95 19.03
N GLN A 217 -4.87 -17.86 19.42
CA GLN A 217 -4.10 -17.77 20.67
C GLN A 217 -4.95 -17.67 21.95
N GLY A 218 -6.27 -17.88 21.86
CA GLY A 218 -7.19 -17.89 23.00
C GLY A 218 -7.74 -16.51 23.41
N LYS A 219 -7.48 -15.44 22.65
CA LYS A 219 -8.08 -14.11 22.86
C LYS A 219 -9.45 -14.00 22.20
N ASN A 220 -10.38 -14.88 22.60
CA ASN A 220 -11.69 -15.04 21.97
C ASN A 220 -12.62 -13.81 22.05
N SER A 221 -12.32 -12.82 22.90
CA SER A 221 -13.12 -11.60 23.04
C SER A 221 -12.82 -10.54 21.97
N VAL A 222 -11.77 -10.72 21.17
CA VAL A 222 -11.40 -9.77 20.11
C VAL A 222 -12.37 -9.95 18.95
N GLU A 223 -13.06 -8.88 18.58
CA GLU A 223 -14.02 -8.88 17.46
C GLU A 223 -13.77 -7.69 16.54
N LEU A 224 -14.17 -7.85 15.27
CA LEU A 224 -14.16 -6.76 14.31
C LEU A 224 -15.19 -5.70 14.72
N LYS A 225 -14.74 -4.45 14.77
CA LYS A 225 -15.59 -3.29 15.03
C LYS A 225 -16.39 -2.93 13.78
N ALA A 226 -17.61 -2.45 14.00
CA ALA A 226 -18.34 -1.73 12.96
C ALA A 226 -17.61 -0.42 12.65
N TRP A 227 -17.71 0.04 11.41
CA TRP A 227 -17.23 1.36 11.01
C TRP A 227 -17.87 2.46 11.89
N PRO A 228 -17.13 3.53 12.26
CA PRO A 228 -17.65 4.53 13.19
C PRO A 228 -19.02 5.09 12.77
N SER A 229 -19.98 5.03 13.70
CA SER A 229 -21.35 5.53 13.49
C SER A 229 -21.39 7.01 13.16
N ASP A 230 -20.40 7.76 13.63
CA ASP A 230 -20.32 9.21 13.47
C ASP A 230 -19.81 9.58 12.07
N TRP A 231 -19.34 8.59 11.30
CA TRP A 231 -18.92 8.69 9.89
C TRP A 231 -19.93 7.99 8.98
N THR A 232 -21.22 8.05 9.34
CA THR A 232 -22.30 7.46 8.55
C THR A 232 -22.78 8.42 7.48
N ALA A 233 -23.00 7.89 6.28
CA ALA A 233 -23.68 8.62 5.22
C ALA A 233 -25.20 8.54 5.41
N SER A 234 -25.92 9.53 4.90
CA SER A 234 -27.39 9.49 4.81
C SER A 234 -27.92 8.51 3.74
N VAL A 235 -27.02 7.75 3.11
CA VAL A 235 -27.29 6.84 2.00
C VAL A 235 -26.71 5.46 2.32
N SER A 236 -27.37 4.39 1.86
CA SER A 236 -26.84 3.02 1.99
C SER A 236 -26.04 2.58 0.76
N ALA A 237 -25.16 1.59 0.92
CA ALA A 237 -24.45 0.98 -0.19
C ALA A 237 -25.41 0.37 -1.23
N GLU A 238 -26.52 -0.23 -0.78
CA GLU A 238 -27.55 -0.80 -1.65
C GLU A 238 -28.25 0.28 -2.46
N GLN A 239 -28.55 1.43 -1.86
CA GLN A 239 -29.14 2.56 -2.56
C GLN A 239 -28.17 3.12 -3.62
N ILE A 240 -26.89 3.31 -3.28
CA ILE A 240 -25.87 3.72 -4.25
C ILE A 240 -25.83 2.73 -5.42
N LEU A 241 -25.82 1.43 -5.14
CA LEU A 241 -25.74 0.42 -6.19
C LEU A 241 -26.99 0.41 -7.08
N SER A 242 -28.19 0.48 -6.48
CA SER A 242 -29.47 0.51 -7.19
C SER A 242 -29.59 1.74 -8.08
N GLU A 243 -29.26 2.93 -7.57
CA GLU A 243 -29.30 4.15 -8.37
C GLU A 243 -28.29 4.13 -9.52
N ALA A 244 -27.07 3.63 -9.27
CA ALA A 244 -26.06 3.48 -10.31
C ALA A 244 -26.52 2.51 -11.43
N GLN A 245 -27.32 1.50 -11.11
CA GLN A 245 -27.90 0.61 -12.12
C GLN A 245 -28.97 1.32 -12.97
N GLU A 246 -29.81 2.17 -12.38
CA GLU A 246 -30.94 2.76 -13.10
C GLU A 246 -30.56 4.04 -13.86
N ARG A 247 -29.67 4.86 -13.29
CA ARG A 247 -29.37 6.22 -13.77
C ARG A 247 -28.19 6.25 -14.72
N THR A 248 -28.24 7.18 -15.68
CA THR A 248 -27.16 7.49 -16.65
C THR A 248 -26.68 8.93 -16.58
N GLN A 249 -27.42 9.75 -15.84
CA GLN A 249 -27.16 11.16 -15.65
C GLN A 249 -27.79 11.59 -14.33
N LEU A 250 -27.27 12.68 -13.77
CA LEU A 250 -27.78 13.32 -12.57
C LEU A 250 -27.57 14.84 -12.66
N GLU A 251 -28.36 15.60 -11.91
CA GLU A 251 -28.25 17.06 -11.83
C GLU A 251 -27.49 17.47 -10.57
N THR A 252 -26.38 18.18 -10.74
CA THR A 252 -25.62 18.81 -9.63
C THR A 252 -25.81 20.32 -9.65
N LYS A 253 -25.42 21.02 -8.58
CA LYS A 253 -25.36 22.49 -8.57
C LYS A 253 -24.41 23.06 -9.64
N ALA A 254 -23.40 22.30 -10.06
CA ALA A 254 -22.48 22.69 -11.12
C ALA A 254 -22.98 22.31 -12.55
N GLY A 255 -24.19 21.75 -12.64
CA GLY A 255 -24.89 21.35 -13.86
C GLY A 255 -25.07 19.83 -14.00
N ALA A 256 -25.77 19.42 -15.05
CA ALA A 256 -25.99 18.03 -15.41
C ALA A 256 -24.66 17.28 -15.60
N PHE A 257 -24.55 16.09 -15.02
CA PHE A 257 -23.41 15.19 -15.13
C PHE A 257 -23.84 13.85 -15.72
N ALA A 258 -23.03 13.29 -16.63
CA ALA A 258 -23.23 11.97 -17.22
C ALA A 258 -21.91 11.20 -17.31
N ALA A 259 -22.00 9.86 -17.38
CA ALA A 259 -20.84 8.99 -17.50
C ALA A 259 -21.00 7.93 -18.60
N GLN A 260 -19.93 7.69 -19.37
CA GLN A 260 -19.86 6.66 -20.41
C GLN A 260 -18.65 5.74 -20.20
N ASN A 261 -18.76 4.50 -20.67
CA ASN A 261 -17.74 3.47 -20.49
C ASN A 261 -17.57 2.63 -21.74
N GLU A 262 -16.54 2.93 -22.50
CA GLU A 262 -16.12 2.16 -23.67
C GLU A 262 -15.17 1.02 -23.29
N LEU A 263 -14.65 1.00 -22.05
CA LEU A 263 -13.66 0.02 -21.58
C LEU A 263 -14.27 -1.28 -21.02
N GLY A 264 -15.55 -1.28 -20.66
CA GLY A 264 -16.15 -2.39 -19.90
C GLY A 264 -15.73 -2.45 -18.44
N SER A 265 -15.00 -1.45 -17.93
CA SER A 265 -14.51 -1.41 -16.55
C SER A 265 -15.67 -1.16 -15.57
N PRO A 266 -16.03 -2.06 -14.65
CA PRO A 266 -17.07 -1.79 -13.66
C PRO A 266 -16.78 -0.49 -12.91
N THR A 267 -17.60 0.54 -13.15
CA THR A 267 -17.35 1.89 -12.64
C THR A 267 -18.67 2.60 -12.41
N PHE A 268 -18.80 3.23 -11.24
CA PHE A 268 -19.86 4.19 -10.98
C PHE A 268 -19.27 5.44 -10.33
N PHE A 269 -20.04 6.51 -10.41
CA PHE A 269 -19.73 7.79 -9.81
C PHE A 269 -20.78 8.12 -8.75
N VAL A 270 -20.35 8.74 -7.65
CA VAL A 270 -21.22 9.31 -6.61
C VAL A 270 -21.08 10.83 -6.65
N ALA A 271 -22.19 11.53 -6.86
CA ALA A 271 -22.21 12.99 -6.90
C ALA A 271 -22.56 13.58 -5.53
N LEU A 272 -21.77 14.58 -5.12
CA LEU A 272 -21.95 15.34 -3.90
C LEU A 272 -22.03 16.83 -4.23
N ASP A 273 -23.02 17.50 -3.65
CA ASP A 273 -23.13 18.97 -3.64
C ASP A 273 -22.90 19.51 -2.24
N ASP A 274 -22.67 20.82 -2.16
CA ASP A 274 -22.47 21.54 -0.91
C ASP A 274 -21.27 21.02 -0.09
N VAL A 275 -20.23 20.59 -0.81
CA VAL A 275 -18.97 20.19 -0.20
C VAL A 275 -18.13 21.42 0.12
N LYS A 276 -17.60 21.52 1.33
CA LYS A 276 -16.59 22.51 1.69
C LYS A 276 -15.23 21.82 1.78
N VAL A 277 -14.38 22.05 0.77
CA VAL A 277 -13.01 21.55 0.78
C VAL A 277 -12.16 22.43 1.70
N THR A 278 -11.58 21.81 2.73
CA THR A 278 -10.77 22.50 3.76
C THR A 278 -9.41 21.85 3.88
N SER A 279 -8.55 22.46 4.70
CA SER A 279 -7.41 21.73 5.27
C SER A 279 -7.88 20.48 6.01
N THR A 280 -7.03 19.47 6.02
CA THR A 280 -7.29 18.19 6.68
C THR A 280 -7.18 18.34 8.19
N PRO A 281 -8.15 17.85 8.98
CA PRO A 281 -8.04 17.89 10.44
C PRO A 281 -6.81 17.15 10.94
N GLY A 282 -6.25 17.64 12.05
CA GLY A 282 -4.96 17.18 12.57
C GLY A 282 -4.86 15.67 12.75
N TRP A 283 -5.91 15.02 13.27
CA TRP A 283 -5.89 13.57 13.48
C TRP A 283 -5.75 12.78 12.17
N LEU A 284 -6.38 13.24 11.07
CA LEU A 284 -6.38 12.55 9.79
C LEU A 284 -5.05 12.76 9.08
N ARG A 285 -4.55 14.00 9.08
CA ARG A 285 -3.21 14.33 8.58
C ARG A 285 -2.14 13.52 9.30
N ASN A 286 -2.20 13.47 10.64
CA ASN A 286 -1.25 12.72 11.46
C ASN A 286 -1.26 11.20 11.17
N SER A 287 -2.43 10.62 10.89
CA SER A 287 -2.55 9.21 10.51
C SER A 287 -1.99 8.93 9.11
N LEU A 288 -2.26 9.81 8.15
CA LEU A 288 -1.74 9.68 6.78
C LEU A 288 -0.22 9.85 6.73
N GLU A 289 0.31 10.86 7.40
CA GLU A 289 1.76 11.10 7.49
C GLU A 289 2.49 9.93 8.17
N ALA A 290 1.87 9.28 9.16
CA ALA A 290 2.42 8.07 9.78
C ALA A 290 2.61 6.93 8.77
N LEU A 291 1.75 6.87 7.76
CA LEU A 291 1.74 5.86 6.71
C LEU A 291 2.49 6.32 5.44
N GLY A 292 3.29 7.39 5.54
CA GLY A 292 4.09 7.92 4.44
C GLY A 292 3.30 8.71 3.40
N GLN A 293 2.04 9.02 3.64
CA GLN A 293 1.22 9.84 2.74
C GLN A 293 1.37 11.32 3.06
N LYS A 294 1.45 12.15 2.02
CA LYS A 294 1.36 13.60 2.15
C LYS A 294 -0.11 14.02 2.25
N SER A 295 -0.43 14.90 3.19
CA SER A 295 -1.77 15.50 3.30
C SER A 295 -2.00 16.48 2.15
N ILE A 296 -3.22 16.53 1.62
CA ILE A 296 -3.58 17.43 0.52
C ILE A 296 -4.75 18.32 0.97
N ASN A 297 -5.93 17.75 1.14
CA ASN A 297 -7.13 18.45 1.64
C ASN A 297 -8.12 17.42 2.20
N SER A 298 -9.15 17.90 2.89
CA SER A 298 -10.08 17.03 3.62
C SER A 298 -10.78 15.97 2.76
N VAL A 299 -11.03 16.24 1.47
CA VAL A 299 -11.67 15.28 0.55
C VAL A 299 -10.67 14.25 0.04
N VAL A 300 -9.52 14.69 -0.47
CA VAL A 300 -8.48 13.80 -1.00
C VAL A 300 -7.95 12.90 0.11
N ASP A 301 -7.76 13.44 1.31
CA ASP A 301 -7.22 12.71 2.46
C ASP A 301 -8.25 11.72 3.03
N ALA A 302 -9.55 12.03 2.97
CA ALA A 302 -10.59 11.05 3.25
C ALA A 302 -10.54 9.87 2.26
N GLY A 303 -10.34 10.17 0.97
CA GLY A 303 -10.16 9.17 -0.08
C GLY A 303 -8.91 8.30 0.13
N ASN A 304 -7.80 8.91 0.53
CA ASN A 304 -6.55 8.20 0.85
C ASN A 304 -6.69 7.32 2.10
N LEU A 305 -7.37 7.81 3.14
CA LEU A 305 -7.67 6.97 4.31
C LEU A 305 -8.55 5.78 3.93
N LEU A 306 -9.58 5.99 3.10
CA LEU A 306 -10.43 4.90 2.60
C LEU A 306 -9.61 3.87 1.83
N LEU A 307 -8.73 4.30 0.92
CA LEU A 307 -7.81 3.43 0.19
C LEU A 307 -6.95 2.60 1.15
N LEU A 308 -6.30 3.24 2.12
CA LEU A 308 -5.44 2.56 3.10
C LEU A 308 -6.24 1.63 4.01
N CYS A 309 -7.50 1.92 4.28
CA CYS A 309 -8.37 1.09 5.10
C CYS A 309 -8.88 -0.16 4.37
N PHE A 310 -9.34 0.01 3.12
CA PHE A 310 -10.16 -0.99 2.42
C PHE A 310 -9.53 -1.52 1.13
N ALA A 311 -8.32 -1.07 0.78
CA ALA A 311 -7.68 -1.35 -0.51
C ALA A 311 -8.52 -0.95 -1.73
N GLN A 312 -9.48 -0.02 -1.57
CA GLN A 312 -10.34 0.47 -2.64
C GLN A 312 -9.91 1.86 -3.07
N PRO A 313 -9.23 2.00 -4.23
CA PRO A 313 -8.92 3.30 -4.79
C PRO A 313 -10.20 4.03 -5.19
N ASN A 314 -10.13 5.34 -5.08
CA ASN A 314 -11.18 6.27 -5.46
C ASN A 314 -10.52 7.53 -6.02
N HIS A 315 -11.29 8.33 -6.75
CA HIS A 315 -10.82 9.62 -7.23
C HIS A 315 -11.95 10.65 -7.18
N ALA A 316 -11.62 11.92 -6.95
CA ALA A 316 -12.61 12.99 -6.90
C ALA A 316 -12.34 13.97 -8.04
N PHE A 317 -13.36 14.25 -8.85
CA PHE A 317 -13.31 15.26 -9.89
C PHE A 317 -14.17 16.47 -9.48
N ASP A 318 -13.64 17.68 -9.70
CA ASP A 318 -14.42 18.90 -9.59
C ASP A 318 -15.35 19.03 -10.80
N VAL A 319 -16.66 18.91 -10.56
CA VAL A 319 -17.67 18.94 -11.63
C VAL A 319 -17.62 20.25 -12.37
N ALA A 320 -17.37 21.39 -11.69
CA ALA A 320 -17.34 22.69 -12.35
C ALA A 320 -16.21 22.83 -13.38
N LYS A 321 -15.15 22.01 -13.28
CA LYS A 321 -13.98 22.03 -14.17
C LYS A 321 -14.10 21.10 -15.38
N LEU A 322 -15.08 20.18 -15.39
CA LEU A 322 -15.28 19.25 -16.51
C LEU A 322 -15.91 19.92 -17.72
N ALA A 323 -15.43 19.63 -18.92
CA ALA A 323 -16.01 20.17 -20.14
C ALA A 323 -17.47 19.70 -20.37
N LYS A 324 -18.28 20.58 -20.95
CA LYS A 324 -19.64 20.25 -21.39
C LYS A 324 -19.62 19.60 -22.78
N GLY A 325 -20.37 18.52 -22.94
CA GLY A 325 -20.63 17.88 -24.22
C GLY A 325 -21.73 18.56 -25.03
N LYS A 326 -22.02 17.98 -26.19
CA LYS A 326 -23.00 18.50 -27.16
C LYS A 326 -24.43 18.57 -26.61
N ASN A 327 -24.77 17.70 -25.66
CA ASN A 327 -26.04 17.71 -24.94
C ASN A 327 -26.10 18.74 -23.79
N GLY A 328 -25.02 19.51 -23.59
CA GLY A 328 -24.90 20.49 -22.50
C GLY A 328 -24.50 19.90 -21.15
N HIS A 329 -24.41 18.56 -21.04
CA HIS A 329 -24.03 17.88 -19.81
C HIS A 329 -22.50 17.86 -19.70
N ARG A 330 -22.00 17.95 -18.47
CA ARG A 330 -20.62 17.61 -18.19
C ARG A 330 -20.47 16.10 -18.21
N GLN A 331 -19.45 15.59 -18.86
CA GLN A 331 -19.37 14.16 -19.12
C GLN A 331 -17.96 13.61 -18.88
N LEU A 332 -17.89 12.45 -18.24
CA LEU A 332 -16.69 11.61 -18.21
C LEU A 332 -16.90 10.35 -19.07
N SER A 333 -15.94 10.04 -19.94
CA SER A 333 -15.86 8.80 -20.70
C SER A 333 -14.64 8.01 -20.27
N LEU A 334 -14.86 6.75 -19.88
CA LEU A 334 -13.81 5.75 -19.71
C LEU A 334 -13.55 5.12 -21.07
N ARG A 335 -12.38 5.39 -21.66
CA ARG A 335 -12.02 4.90 -23.00
C ARG A 335 -10.53 4.60 -23.10
N PHE A 336 -10.13 4.04 -24.23
CA PHE A 336 -8.72 4.03 -24.60
C PHE A 336 -8.27 5.44 -25.00
N ALA A 337 -7.02 5.77 -24.71
CA ALA A 337 -6.40 6.98 -25.19
C ALA A 337 -6.32 6.97 -26.72
N ARG A 338 -6.26 8.15 -27.32
CA ARG A 338 -5.89 8.30 -28.73
C ARG A 338 -4.36 8.26 -28.82
N GLU A 339 -3.85 7.83 -29.98
CA GLU A 339 -2.40 7.82 -30.19
C GLU A 339 -1.84 9.24 -30.08
N SER A 340 -0.76 9.39 -29.31
CA SER A 340 -0.13 10.68 -29.01
C SER A 340 -1.01 11.70 -28.27
N GLU A 341 -2.08 11.26 -27.59
CA GLU A 341 -2.91 12.14 -26.76
C GLU A 341 -2.10 12.70 -25.57
N GLY A 342 -2.27 13.98 -25.23
CA GLY A 342 -1.56 14.63 -24.13
C GLY A 342 -2.26 14.47 -22.78
N PHE A 343 -1.49 14.33 -21.71
CA PHE A 343 -2.00 14.27 -20.34
C PHE A 343 -1.05 14.92 -19.33
N LEU A 344 -1.55 15.86 -18.54
CA LEU A 344 -0.84 16.46 -17.41
C LEU A 344 -1.31 15.83 -16.08
N GLY A 345 -0.45 15.02 -15.48
CA GLY A 345 -0.75 14.34 -14.22
C GLY A 345 -0.59 15.24 -13.00
N LEU A 346 -1.22 14.85 -11.88
CA LEU A 346 -1.11 15.52 -10.57
C LEU A 346 0.32 15.59 -10.00
N ASP A 347 1.27 14.90 -10.61
CA ASP A 347 2.69 15.01 -10.30
C ASP A 347 3.41 16.11 -11.11
N GLY A 348 2.64 16.95 -11.82
CA GLY A 348 3.13 18.05 -12.64
C GLY A 348 3.84 17.61 -13.92
N LYS A 349 3.76 16.33 -14.30
CA LYS A 349 4.44 15.79 -15.48
C LYS A 349 3.49 15.64 -16.66
N GLU A 350 3.87 16.22 -17.80
CA GLU A 350 3.25 15.95 -19.08
C GLU A 350 3.63 14.57 -19.62
N ARG A 351 2.67 13.90 -20.24
CA ARG A 351 2.80 12.57 -20.82
C ARG A 351 2.17 12.53 -22.19
N THR A 352 2.80 11.79 -23.09
CA THR A 352 2.26 11.42 -24.39
C THR A 352 1.73 10.00 -24.30
N LEU A 353 0.43 9.84 -24.52
CA LEU A 353 -0.26 8.57 -24.35
C LEU A 353 -0.24 7.75 -25.65
N VAL A 354 -0.43 6.44 -25.50
CA VAL A 354 -0.56 5.49 -26.62
C VAL A 354 -1.95 4.87 -26.62
N ALA A 355 -2.39 4.34 -27.77
CA ALA A 355 -3.76 3.83 -27.95
C ALA A 355 -4.22 2.71 -26.99
N ASN A 356 -3.33 2.14 -26.17
CA ASN A 356 -3.64 1.12 -25.17
C ASN A 356 -3.67 1.64 -23.72
N ASP A 357 -3.43 2.93 -23.50
CA ASP A 357 -3.60 3.55 -22.18
C ASP A 357 -5.09 3.68 -21.87
N CYS A 358 -5.52 3.25 -20.68
CA CYS A 358 -6.89 3.45 -20.21
C CYS A 358 -6.99 4.83 -19.56
N VAL A 359 -7.95 5.63 -20.01
CA VAL A 359 -8.13 7.00 -19.55
C VAL A 359 -9.55 7.25 -19.07
N VAL A 360 -9.68 8.23 -18.18
CA VAL A 360 -10.92 8.93 -17.89
C VAL A 360 -10.79 10.30 -18.54
N ALA A 361 -11.65 10.61 -19.51
CA ALA A 361 -11.57 11.84 -20.28
C ALA A 361 -12.90 12.56 -20.27
N ASP A 362 -12.88 13.89 -20.36
CA ASP A 362 -14.06 14.64 -20.75
C ASP A 362 -14.04 14.94 -22.26
N GLU A 363 -14.95 15.80 -22.70
CA GLU A 363 -15.09 16.19 -24.11
C GLU A 363 -13.89 16.98 -24.66
N SER A 364 -13.10 17.58 -23.77
CA SER A 364 -11.94 18.40 -24.13
C SER A 364 -10.63 17.63 -24.06
N GLN A 365 -10.39 16.86 -23.00
CA GLN A 365 -9.10 16.28 -22.70
C GLN A 365 -9.15 15.11 -21.70
N VAL A 366 -8.00 14.46 -21.52
CA VAL A 366 -7.81 13.43 -20.49
C VAL A 366 -7.78 14.05 -19.10
N GLN A 367 -8.59 13.50 -18.20
CA GLN A 367 -8.73 13.92 -16.81
C GLN A 367 -8.01 12.99 -15.83
N ALA A 368 -7.79 11.72 -16.19
CA ALA A 368 -6.97 10.79 -15.42
C ALA A 368 -6.45 9.63 -16.29
N LEU A 369 -5.32 9.04 -15.88
CA LEU A 369 -4.98 7.68 -16.26
C LEU A 369 -5.71 6.73 -15.32
N LEU A 370 -6.68 5.97 -15.86
CA LEU A 370 -7.60 5.16 -15.08
C LEU A 370 -6.84 4.16 -14.19
N GLY A 371 -7.07 4.25 -12.88
CA GLY A 371 -6.41 3.41 -11.88
C GLY A 371 -4.94 3.70 -11.65
N VAL A 372 -4.35 4.74 -12.25
CA VAL A 372 -2.93 5.09 -12.08
C VAL A 372 -2.74 6.44 -11.41
N ILE A 373 -3.21 7.53 -12.02
CA ILE A 373 -3.02 8.89 -11.49
C ILE A 373 -4.08 9.84 -12.06
N GLY A 374 -4.60 10.74 -11.22
CA GLY A 374 -5.46 11.84 -11.65
C GLY A 374 -4.71 12.92 -12.41
N GLY A 375 -5.44 13.80 -13.10
CA GLY A 375 -4.92 14.94 -13.84
C GLY A 375 -5.08 16.27 -13.11
N GLU A 376 -4.31 17.28 -13.52
CA GLU A 376 -4.34 18.62 -12.91
C GLU A 376 -5.63 19.40 -13.21
N HIS A 377 -6.24 19.19 -14.38
CA HIS A 377 -7.32 20.05 -14.87
C HIS A 377 -8.65 19.91 -14.11
N SER A 378 -8.96 18.72 -13.60
CA SER A 378 -10.16 18.43 -12.82
C SER A 378 -9.89 18.29 -11.32
N LYS A 379 -8.67 18.64 -10.88
CA LYS A 379 -8.23 18.54 -9.48
C LYS A 379 -9.17 19.27 -8.52
N VAL A 380 -9.53 18.60 -7.42
CA VAL A 380 -10.27 19.21 -6.31
C VAL A 380 -9.41 20.27 -5.60
N SER A 381 -10.02 21.41 -5.33
CA SER A 381 -9.37 22.59 -4.72
C SER A 381 -10.27 23.21 -3.65
N ASN A 382 -9.75 24.16 -2.88
CA ASN A 382 -10.54 24.85 -1.83
C ASN A 382 -11.79 25.57 -2.36
N GLY A 383 -11.85 25.87 -3.67
CA GLY A 383 -13.02 26.46 -4.33
C GLY A 383 -14.04 25.45 -4.87
N SER A 384 -13.77 24.14 -4.77
CA SER A 384 -14.64 23.09 -5.31
C SER A 384 -15.83 22.84 -4.37
N THR A 385 -17.05 22.87 -4.90
CA THR A 385 -18.29 22.69 -4.12
C THR A 385 -19.16 21.52 -4.57
N SER A 386 -19.03 21.12 -5.83
CA SER A 386 -19.77 20.02 -6.45
C SER A 386 -18.76 19.02 -7.00
N LEU A 387 -18.82 17.79 -6.50
CA LEU A 387 -17.83 16.75 -6.77
C LEU A 387 -18.51 15.50 -7.34
N VAL A 388 -17.77 14.76 -8.17
CA VAL A 388 -18.09 13.37 -8.50
C VAL A 388 -16.94 12.47 -8.06
N LEU A 389 -17.28 11.47 -7.25
CA LEU A 389 -16.36 10.48 -6.71
C LEU A 389 -16.41 9.21 -7.56
N GLU A 390 -15.28 8.83 -8.14
CA GLU A 390 -15.12 7.63 -8.95
C GLU A 390 -14.82 6.39 -8.09
N PHE A 391 -15.57 5.32 -8.36
CA PHE A 391 -15.32 3.98 -7.83
C PHE A 391 -15.23 2.97 -8.97
N ALA A 392 -14.02 2.82 -9.50
CA ALA A 392 -13.71 1.93 -10.61
C ALA A 392 -13.15 0.57 -10.14
N ASN A 393 -13.22 -0.43 -11.03
CA ASN A 393 -12.45 -1.67 -10.95
C ASN A 393 -11.87 -2.03 -12.34
N PRO A 394 -10.85 -1.28 -12.82
CA PRO A 394 -10.25 -1.51 -14.13
C PRO A 394 -9.49 -2.84 -14.21
N HIS A 395 -9.25 -3.32 -15.43
CA HIS A 395 -8.55 -4.57 -15.66
C HIS A 395 -7.10 -4.51 -15.13
N PRO A 396 -6.68 -5.43 -14.23
CA PRO A 396 -5.38 -5.38 -13.56
C PRO A 396 -4.18 -5.30 -14.53
N VAL A 397 -4.21 -6.11 -15.60
CA VAL A 397 -3.15 -6.13 -16.63
C VAL A 397 -3.05 -4.79 -17.37
N LEU A 398 -4.16 -4.11 -17.65
CA LEU A 398 -4.14 -2.83 -18.36
C LEU A 398 -3.56 -1.74 -17.46
N VAL A 399 -3.98 -1.67 -16.19
CA VAL A 399 -3.39 -0.78 -15.19
C VAL A 399 -1.89 -1.01 -15.07
N ARG A 400 -1.45 -2.27 -14.95
CA ARG A 400 -0.03 -2.63 -14.85
C ARG A 400 0.79 -2.14 -16.04
N ARG A 401 0.25 -2.29 -17.25
CA ARG A 401 0.91 -1.84 -18.48
C ARG A 401 1.03 -0.31 -18.51
N THR A 402 -0.05 0.41 -18.21
CA THR A 402 -0.07 1.88 -18.15
C THR A 402 0.88 2.42 -17.08
N SER A 403 0.79 1.90 -15.84
CA SER A 403 1.68 2.22 -14.71
C SER A 403 3.15 2.06 -15.06
N ARG A 404 3.54 0.89 -15.63
CA ARG A 404 4.93 0.62 -16.04
C ARG A 404 5.41 1.48 -17.20
N ARG A 405 4.57 1.68 -18.22
CA ARG A 405 4.91 2.48 -19.41
C ARG A 405 5.24 3.91 -19.03
N HIS A 406 4.43 4.49 -18.15
CA HIS A 406 4.58 5.88 -17.71
C HIS A 406 5.47 6.03 -16.48
N GLY A 407 6.14 4.94 -16.04
CA GLY A 407 7.04 4.93 -14.90
C GLY A 407 6.40 5.42 -13.60
N ARG A 408 5.09 5.21 -13.44
CA ARG A 408 4.31 5.75 -12.32
C ARG A 408 3.53 4.66 -11.61
N LYS A 409 4.11 4.21 -10.49
CA LYS A 409 3.47 3.31 -9.54
C LYS A 409 2.94 4.13 -8.36
N THR A 410 1.63 4.10 -8.16
CA THR A 410 0.89 4.69 -7.04
C THR A 410 0.24 3.59 -6.19
N ASP A 411 -0.20 3.89 -4.99
CA ASP A 411 -0.97 2.95 -4.15
C ASP A 411 -2.23 2.46 -4.87
N SER A 412 -2.91 3.37 -5.59
CA SER A 412 -4.06 3.03 -6.44
C SER A 412 -3.69 2.02 -7.53
N SER A 413 -2.62 2.29 -8.28
CA SER A 413 -2.18 1.37 -9.34
C SER A 413 -1.77 0.03 -8.75
N PHE A 414 -1.07 0.03 -7.60
CA PHE A 414 -0.60 -1.18 -6.98
C PHE A 414 -1.77 -2.06 -6.52
N ALA A 415 -2.82 -1.48 -5.92
CA ALA A 415 -4.03 -2.20 -5.57
C ALA A 415 -4.72 -2.79 -6.81
N PHE A 416 -5.02 -1.97 -7.82
CA PHE A 416 -5.70 -2.44 -9.04
C PHE A 416 -4.88 -3.48 -9.83
N GLU A 417 -3.54 -3.37 -9.85
CA GLU A 417 -2.64 -4.34 -10.50
C GLU A 417 -2.76 -5.76 -9.92
N LYS A 418 -3.22 -5.90 -8.67
CA LYS A 418 -3.45 -7.19 -8.01
C LYS A 418 -4.87 -7.73 -8.21
N GLY A 419 -5.79 -6.88 -8.66
CA GLY A 419 -7.21 -7.20 -8.77
C GLY A 419 -7.89 -7.10 -7.40
N ILE A 420 -8.72 -6.07 -7.22
CA ILE A 420 -9.46 -5.84 -5.98
C ILE A 420 -10.92 -6.26 -6.14
N ASP A 421 -11.61 -6.36 -5.01
CA ASP A 421 -12.99 -6.81 -4.94
C ASP A 421 -13.96 -5.83 -5.62
N VAL A 422 -14.60 -6.31 -6.70
CA VAL A 422 -15.55 -5.52 -7.49
C VAL A 422 -16.84 -5.17 -6.74
N PHE A 423 -17.23 -5.99 -5.74
CA PHE A 423 -18.52 -5.89 -5.06
C PHE A 423 -18.52 -4.86 -3.93
N ARG A 424 -17.35 -4.59 -3.34
CA ARG A 424 -17.22 -3.72 -2.17
C ARG A 424 -17.14 -2.24 -2.49
N ARG A 425 -17.16 -1.87 -3.77
CA ARG A 425 -17.10 -0.48 -4.22
C ARG A 425 -18.23 0.37 -3.64
N ALA A 426 -19.47 -0.15 -3.58
CA ALA A 426 -20.61 0.58 -3.03
C ALA A 426 -20.47 0.80 -1.51
N GLU A 427 -19.98 -0.21 -0.78
CA GLU A 427 -19.66 -0.09 0.64
C GLU A 427 -18.56 0.96 0.89
N ALA A 428 -17.48 0.91 0.10
CA ALA A 428 -16.41 1.90 0.16
C ALA A 428 -16.91 3.32 -0.17
N ALA A 429 -17.80 3.46 -1.15
CA ALA A 429 -18.42 4.72 -1.50
C ALA A 429 -19.26 5.29 -0.37
N GLN A 430 -20.10 4.46 0.26
CA GLN A 430 -20.87 4.86 1.43
C GLN A 430 -19.95 5.36 2.56
N LYS A 431 -18.88 4.63 2.87
CA LYS A 431 -17.92 5.00 3.93
C LYS A 431 -17.19 6.30 3.59
N LEU A 432 -16.83 6.53 2.33
CA LEU A 432 -16.17 7.77 1.90
C LEU A 432 -17.12 8.96 2.01
N VAL A 433 -18.36 8.82 1.55
CA VAL A 433 -19.37 9.89 1.67
C VAL A 433 -19.60 10.22 3.14
N GLY A 434 -19.76 9.21 4.00
CA GLY A 434 -19.95 9.40 5.43
C GLY A 434 -18.76 10.09 6.10
N LEU A 435 -17.53 9.71 5.73
CA LEU A 435 -16.32 10.37 6.23
C LEU A 435 -16.21 11.82 5.73
N ILE A 436 -16.43 12.10 4.45
CA ILE A 436 -16.43 13.47 3.90
C ILE A 436 -17.47 14.33 4.62
N SER A 437 -18.68 13.80 4.83
CA SER A 437 -19.74 14.47 5.59
C SER A 437 -19.33 14.76 7.03
N ALA A 438 -18.71 13.79 7.72
CA ALA A 438 -18.25 13.96 9.10
C ALA A 438 -17.07 14.95 9.24
N LEU A 439 -16.27 15.11 8.19
CA LEU A 439 -15.19 16.10 8.13
C LEU A 439 -15.69 17.51 7.84
N GLN A 440 -16.93 17.68 7.39
CA GLN A 440 -17.53 19.01 7.35
C GLN A 440 -17.72 19.48 8.79
N SER A 441 -17.17 20.66 9.12
CA SER A 441 -17.40 21.28 10.43
C SER A 441 -18.89 21.31 10.77
N LYS A 442 -19.26 21.28 12.06
CA LYS A 442 -20.65 21.43 12.57
C LYS A 442 -21.36 22.76 12.17
N SER A 443 -20.91 23.46 11.14
CA SER A 443 -21.53 24.66 10.56
C SER A 443 -22.54 24.29 9.45
N GLU A 444 -23.46 25.22 9.15
CA GLU A 444 -24.77 25.10 8.47
C GLU A 444 -24.86 24.35 7.12
N VAL A 445 -23.75 23.87 6.55
CA VAL A 445 -23.72 23.26 5.22
C VAL A 445 -23.68 21.73 5.34
N SER A 446 -24.81 21.09 5.04
CA SER A 446 -24.90 19.63 4.94
C SER A 446 -24.44 19.20 3.55
N VAL A 447 -23.36 18.41 3.46
CA VAL A 447 -23.00 17.70 2.22
C VAL A 447 -24.22 16.94 1.73
N LYS A 448 -24.62 17.22 0.49
CA LYS A 448 -25.82 16.65 -0.11
C LYS A 448 -25.41 15.54 -1.07
N TYR A 449 -25.78 14.31 -0.73
CA TYR A 449 -25.79 13.23 -1.70
C TYR A 449 -26.82 13.54 -2.78
N VAL A 450 -26.35 13.65 -4.02
CA VAL A 450 -27.19 13.95 -5.18
C VAL A 450 -27.72 12.67 -5.80
N GLY A 451 -26.84 11.66 -5.91
CA GLY A 451 -27.16 10.40 -6.55
C GLY A 451 -25.91 9.70 -7.04
N SER A 452 -26.09 8.51 -7.58
CA SER A 452 -25.04 7.76 -8.25
C SER A 452 -25.43 7.38 -9.68
N VAL A 453 -24.42 7.20 -10.51
CA VAL A 453 -24.56 6.93 -11.94
C VAL A 453 -23.48 5.94 -12.38
N ALA A 454 -23.87 4.84 -13.02
CA ALA A 454 -22.90 3.95 -13.65
C ALA A 454 -22.50 4.48 -15.03
N ALA A 455 -21.25 4.25 -15.38
CA ALA A 455 -20.78 4.49 -16.72
C ALA A 455 -21.25 3.33 -17.64
N ARG A 456 -22.10 3.63 -18.64
CA ARG A 456 -22.71 2.59 -19.51
C ARG A 456 -21.78 2.11 -20.62
N VAL A 457 -21.87 0.83 -20.93
CA VAL A 457 -21.17 0.13 -22.02
C VAL A 457 -22.19 -0.23 -23.10
N ASN A 458 -22.07 0.36 -24.29
CA ASN A 458 -22.97 0.11 -25.43
C ASN A 458 -24.47 0.17 -25.06
N GLY A 459 -24.86 1.11 -24.19
CA GLY A 459 -26.25 1.27 -23.74
C GLY A 459 -26.69 0.38 -22.57
N ASN A 460 -25.88 -0.61 -22.18
CA ASN A 460 -26.09 -1.50 -21.02
C ASN A 460 -25.27 -1.04 -19.81
N ILE A 461 -25.70 -1.46 -18.61
CA ILE A 461 -24.97 -1.19 -17.37
C ILE A 461 -23.74 -2.10 -17.33
N ALA A 462 -22.56 -1.53 -17.07
CA ALA A 462 -21.40 -2.31 -16.64
C ALA A 462 -21.69 -2.85 -15.24
N THR A 463 -22.27 -4.05 -15.15
CA THR A 463 -22.50 -4.72 -13.87
C THR A 463 -21.17 -5.25 -13.33
N ALA A 464 -21.13 -5.66 -12.06
CA ALA A 464 -19.98 -6.36 -11.50
C ALA A 464 -19.59 -7.62 -12.31
N ALA A 465 -20.51 -8.16 -13.12
CA ALA A 465 -20.33 -9.38 -13.90
C ALA A 465 -20.19 -9.14 -15.43
N SER A 466 -20.51 -7.96 -15.97
CA SER A 466 -20.49 -7.76 -17.43
C SER A 466 -19.17 -7.17 -17.94
N ALA A 467 -18.47 -8.02 -18.71
CA ALA A 467 -17.50 -7.69 -19.76
C ALA A 467 -16.20 -6.99 -19.35
N TYR A 468 -15.23 -7.79 -18.89
CA TYR A 468 -13.82 -7.43 -18.97
C TYR A 468 -13.27 -7.34 -20.41
N PHE A 469 -14.07 -7.18 -21.46
CA PHE A 469 -13.56 -7.22 -22.84
C PHE A 469 -14.47 -6.44 -23.80
N PRO A 470 -13.97 -5.37 -24.45
CA PRO A 470 -14.51 -5.01 -25.75
C PRO A 470 -14.03 -6.05 -26.79
N GLU A 471 -14.94 -6.52 -27.64
CA GLU A 471 -14.58 -7.33 -28.81
C GLU A 471 -13.54 -6.57 -29.66
N GLY A 472 -12.44 -7.23 -30.03
CA GLY A 472 -11.44 -6.69 -30.96
C GLY A 472 -10.11 -6.21 -30.37
N ASN A 473 -9.91 -6.21 -29.04
CA ASN A 473 -8.60 -5.83 -28.50
C ASN A 473 -7.57 -6.98 -28.58
N ASN A 474 -6.61 -6.84 -29.51
CA ASN A 474 -5.52 -7.80 -29.74
C ASN A 474 -4.68 -8.13 -28.49
N VAL A 475 -4.63 -7.22 -27.51
CA VAL A 475 -3.81 -7.34 -26.30
C VAL A 475 -4.31 -8.42 -25.34
N LEU A 476 -5.62 -8.70 -25.35
CA LEU A 476 -6.28 -9.59 -24.39
C LEU A 476 -6.85 -10.86 -25.04
N LYS A 477 -6.56 -11.10 -26.33
CA LYS A 477 -7.08 -12.25 -27.12
C LYS A 477 -6.81 -13.63 -26.52
N HIS A 478 -5.88 -13.74 -25.58
CA HIS A 478 -5.53 -15.00 -24.91
C HIS A 478 -6.17 -15.16 -23.52
N LEU A 479 -6.99 -14.20 -23.06
CA LEU A 479 -7.68 -14.28 -21.78
C LEU A 479 -9.05 -14.93 -21.96
N ASP A 480 -9.28 -15.99 -21.20
CA ASP A 480 -10.50 -16.78 -21.21
C ASP A 480 -11.65 -16.01 -20.55
N ALA A 481 -12.60 -15.53 -21.37
CA ALA A 481 -13.78 -14.78 -20.93
C ALA A 481 -14.74 -15.59 -20.05
N SER A 482 -14.61 -16.93 -20.01
CA SER A 482 -15.45 -17.80 -19.17
C SER A 482 -15.02 -17.84 -17.69
N LYS A 483 -13.81 -17.37 -17.37
CA LYS A 483 -13.26 -17.37 -16.00
C LYS A 483 -13.53 -16.09 -15.20
N THR A 484 -14.22 -15.11 -15.78
CA THR A 484 -14.20 -13.71 -15.29
C THR A 484 -15.53 -13.17 -14.75
N GLN A 485 -16.56 -14.00 -14.55
CA GLN A 485 -17.77 -13.56 -13.85
C GLN A 485 -17.74 -14.05 -12.39
N PRO A 486 -17.24 -13.23 -11.44
CA PRO A 486 -17.39 -13.60 -10.04
C PRO A 486 -18.88 -13.52 -9.68
N SER A 487 -19.43 -14.60 -9.14
CA SER A 487 -20.71 -14.58 -8.43
C SER A 487 -20.46 -14.12 -7.00
N ALA A 488 -21.34 -13.28 -6.46
CA ALA A 488 -21.27 -12.86 -5.05
C ALA A 488 -21.45 -14.04 -4.08
N ASN A 489 -22.10 -15.12 -4.53
CA ASN A 489 -22.35 -16.33 -3.73
C ASN A 489 -21.56 -17.50 -4.31
N PHE A 490 -20.26 -17.57 -4.02
CA PHE A 490 -19.42 -18.72 -4.36
C PHE A 490 -19.31 -19.66 -3.16
N GLU A 491 -19.79 -20.90 -3.34
CA GLU A 491 -19.86 -21.92 -2.29
C GLU A 491 -18.92 -23.08 -2.60
N LEU A 492 -18.21 -23.55 -1.57
CA LEU A 492 -17.38 -24.75 -1.58
C LEU A 492 -17.91 -25.73 -0.52
N PHE A 493 -17.85 -27.03 -0.82
CA PHE A 493 -18.05 -28.07 0.20
C PHE A 493 -16.70 -28.45 0.81
N PHE A 494 -16.62 -28.44 2.14
CA PHE A 494 -15.44 -28.78 2.93
C PHE A 494 -15.77 -29.94 3.88
N GLY A 495 -15.18 -31.10 3.63
CA GLY A 495 -15.35 -32.30 4.44
C GLY A 495 -14.48 -32.30 5.69
N SER A 496 -14.89 -33.05 6.72
CA SER A 496 -14.11 -33.18 7.96
C SER A 496 -12.71 -33.79 7.78
N ASP A 497 -12.54 -34.65 6.77
CA ASP A 497 -11.27 -35.32 6.47
C ASP A 497 -10.36 -34.51 5.52
N ASP A 498 -10.85 -33.41 4.94
CA ASP A 498 -10.15 -32.71 3.85
C ASP A 498 -8.79 -32.13 4.27
N LEU A 499 -8.68 -31.67 5.52
CA LEU A 499 -7.42 -31.22 6.12
C LEU A 499 -6.43 -32.37 6.23
N ALA A 500 -6.83 -33.46 6.88
CA ALA A 500 -5.97 -34.61 7.13
C ALA A 500 -5.51 -35.28 5.82
N LEU A 501 -6.38 -35.34 4.82
CA LEU A 501 -6.07 -35.92 3.51
C LEU A 501 -4.98 -35.13 2.76
N ARG A 502 -4.91 -33.81 2.94
CA ARG A 502 -3.94 -32.94 2.25
C ARG A 502 -2.66 -32.72 3.03
N VAL A 503 -2.77 -32.57 4.35
CA VAL A 503 -1.62 -32.35 5.24
C VAL A 503 -0.92 -33.68 5.60
N GLY A 504 -1.66 -34.79 5.59
CA GLY A 504 -1.17 -36.10 6.02
C GLY A 504 -1.28 -36.34 7.53
N SER A 505 -1.94 -35.45 8.27
CA SER A 505 -2.18 -35.56 9.71
C SER A 505 -3.38 -34.74 10.16
N GLU A 506 -4.03 -35.16 11.24
CA GLU A 506 -5.04 -34.36 11.93
C GLU A 506 -4.35 -33.29 12.79
N LEU A 507 -4.32 -32.03 12.31
CA LEU A 507 -3.72 -30.91 13.06
C LEU A 507 -4.64 -30.40 14.17
N VAL A 508 -5.91 -30.24 13.83
CA VAL A 508 -6.95 -29.68 14.69
C VAL A 508 -8.29 -30.34 14.38
N GLY A 509 -9.16 -30.46 15.39
CA GLY A 509 -10.48 -31.04 15.22
C GLY A 509 -11.37 -30.21 14.30
N PHE A 510 -12.35 -30.84 13.64
CA PHE A 510 -13.19 -30.21 12.62
C PHE A 510 -13.90 -28.93 13.10
N ASP A 511 -14.37 -28.90 14.35
CA ASP A 511 -15.01 -27.68 14.89
C ASP A 511 -14.05 -26.50 14.97
N ASP A 512 -12.78 -26.72 15.29
CA ASP A 512 -11.77 -25.66 15.34
C ASP A 512 -11.35 -25.21 13.93
N GLN A 513 -11.34 -26.13 12.95
CA GLN A 513 -11.18 -25.78 11.53
C GLN A 513 -12.26 -24.78 11.08
N LEU A 514 -13.52 -25.05 11.44
CA LEU A 514 -14.64 -24.15 11.11
C LEU A 514 -14.56 -22.82 11.87
N LYS A 515 -14.12 -22.82 13.13
CA LYS A 515 -13.90 -21.56 13.88
C LYS A 515 -12.83 -20.69 13.23
N ILE A 516 -11.73 -21.28 12.75
CA ILE A 516 -10.67 -20.55 12.05
C ILE A 516 -11.22 -19.92 10.77
N LEU A 517 -11.90 -20.70 9.91
CA LEU A 517 -12.52 -20.18 8.70
C LEU A 517 -13.54 -19.07 9.02
N SER A 518 -14.34 -19.23 10.08
CA SER A 518 -15.30 -18.20 10.49
C SER A 518 -14.61 -16.91 10.94
N ALA A 519 -13.52 -17.02 11.70
CA ALA A 519 -12.72 -15.88 12.15
C ALA A 519 -12.06 -15.12 11.00
N LEU A 520 -11.74 -15.81 9.90
CA LEU A 520 -11.22 -15.24 8.66
C LEU A 520 -12.31 -14.59 7.78
N GLY A 521 -13.58 -14.72 8.16
CA GLY A 521 -14.72 -14.09 7.49
C GLY A 521 -15.45 -14.99 6.48
N PHE A 522 -15.22 -16.30 6.50
CA PHE A 522 -16.00 -17.25 5.72
C PHE A 522 -17.34 -17.53 6.41
N SER A 523 -18.44 -17.57 5.65
CA SER A 523 -19.74 -17.96 6.20
C SER A 523 -19.92 -19.47 6.07
N ILE A 524 -20.30 -20.13 7.17
CA ILE A 524 -20.28 -21.60 7.27
C ILE A 524 -21.68 -22.12 7.61
N SER A 525 -22.11 -23.17 6.92
CA SER A 525 -23.28 -23.95 7.29
C SER A 525 -22.95 -25.45 7.31
N LYS A 526 -23.11 -26.10 8.47
CA LYS A 526 -22.81 -27.54 8.62
C LYS A 526 -23.76 -28.37 7.76
N SER A 527 -23.23 -29.40 7.11
CA SER A 527 -23.99 -30.29 6.23
C SER A 527 -23.38 -31.70 6.20
N GLY A 528 -24.07 -32.68 6.77
CA GLY A 528 -23.60 -34.07 6.81
C GLY A 528 -22.25 -34.23 7.54
N SER A 529 -21.30 -34.89 6.89
CA SER A 529 -19.92 -35.08 7.38
C SER A 529 -18.97 -33.89 7.10
N GLY A 530 -19.52 -32.74 6.68
CA GLY A 530 -18.74 -31.56 6.34
C GLY A 530 -19.51 -30.26 6.57
N ALA A 531 -19.10 -29.22 5.86
CA ALA A 531 -19.73 -27.91 5.87
C ALA A 531 -19.72 -27.28 4.47
N LYS A 532 -20.75 -26.50 4.19
CA LYS A 532 -20.77 -25.57 3.08
C LYS A 532 -20.12 -24.27 3.53
N VAL A 533 -19.11 -23.84 2.79
CA VAL A 533 -18.30 -22.66 3.08
C VAL A 533 -18.54 -21.66 1.95
N ILE A 534 -19.14 -20.51 2.29
CA ILE A 534 -19.32 -19.39 1.38
C ILE A 534 -18.06 -18.55 1.45
N VAL A 535 -17.37 -18.45 0.32
CA VAL A 535 -16.13 -17.68 0.18
C VAL A 535 -16.48 -16.20 0.16
N PRO A 536 -15.87 -15.36 1.02
CA PRO A 536 -16.11 -13.93 1.01
C PRO A 536 -15.61 -13.32 -0.30
N THR A 537 -16.30 -12.27 -0.77
CA THR A 537 -16.06 -11.68 -2.10
C THR A 537 -14.62 -11.21 -2.32
N TRP A 538 -13.96 -10.74 -1.26
CA TRP A 538 -12.57 -10.26 -1.29
C TRP A 538 -11.52 -11.39 -1.38
N ARG A 539 -11.92 -12.65 -1.18
CA ARG A 539 -11.08 -13.85 -1.31
C ARG A 539 -11.43 -14.69 -2.53
N ARG A 540 -12.31 -14.18 -3.40
CA ARG A 540 -12.82 -14.96 -4.53
C ARG A 540 -11.76 -15.26 -5.59
N LEU A 541 -10.72 -14.42 -5.67
CA LEU A 541 -9.66 -14.52 -6.67
C LEU A 541 -8.60 -15.57 -6.31
N ASP A 542 -8.43 -15.88 -5.03
CA ASP A 542 -7.44 -16.82 -4.51
C ASP A 542 -8.05 -18.10 -3.95
N VAL A 543 -9.26 -18.06 -3.38
CA VAL A 543 -9.96 -19.25 -2.86
C VAL A 543 -10.94 -19.78 -3.91
N VAL A 544 -10.54 -20.87 -4.56
CA VAL A 544 -11.26 -21.52 -5.66
C VAL A 544 -11.62 -22.98 -5.36
N GLY A 545 -11.02 -23.59 -4.34
CA GLY A 545 -11.26 -24.97 -3.98
C GLY A 545 -10.84 -25.32 -2.55
N VAL A 546 -10.96 -26.61 -2.26
CA VAL A 546 -10.72 -27.17 -0.91
C VAL A 546 -9.26 -27.02 -0.45
N ALA A 547 -8.30 -27.08 -1.38
CA ALA A 547 -6.88 -26.91 -1.04
C ALA A 547 -6.60 -25.51 -0.45
N ASP A 548 -7.27 -24.49 -0.97
CA ASP A 548 -7.12 -23.13 -0.49
C ASP A 548 -7.73 -22.99 0.92
N LEU A 549 -8.89 -23.63 1.18
CA LEU A 549 -9.45 -23.68 2.54
C LEU A 549 -8.52 -24.39 3.54
N VAL A 550 -7.81 -25.43 3.11
CA VAL A 550 -6.79 -26.10 3.93
C VAL A 550 -5.61 -25.18 4.20
N GLU A 551 -5.12 -24.45 3.20
CA GLU A 551 -4.09 -23.42 3.38
C GLU A 551 -4.50 -22.39 4.44
N GLU A 552 -5.75 -21.91 4.38
CA GLU A 552 -6.32 -20.94 5.35
C GLU A 552 -6.30 -21.46 6.79
N ILE A 553 -6.53 -22.75 6.98
CA ILE A 553 -6.48 -23.38 8.30
C ILE A 553 -5.03 -23.53 8.75
N VAL A 554 -4.17 -24.11 7.90
CA VAL A 554 -2.77 -24.42 8.22
C VAL A 554 -2.00 -23.15 8.58
N ARG A 555 -2.21 -22.03 7.88
CA ARG A 555 -1.50 -20.77 8.18
C ARG A 555 -1.89 -20.16 9.52
N VAL A 556 -3.15 -20.33 9.98
CA VAL A 556 -3.58 -19.83 11.30
C VAL A 556 -3.08 -20.74 12.40
N VAL A 557 -3.11 -22.06 12.19
CA VAL A 557 -2.56 -23.04 13.13
C VAL A 557 -1.03 -22.86 13.26
N GLY A 558 -0.36 -22.63 12.13
CA GLY A 558 1.08 -22.53 12.01
C GLY A 558 1.68 -23.78 11.34
N ILE A 559 2.49 -23.58 10.30
CA ILE A 559 3.13 -24.68 9.56
C ILE A 559 4.09 -25.50 10.43
N ASP A 560 4.62 -24.90 11.51
CA ASP A 560 5.46 -25.53 12.52
C ASP A 560 4.75 -26.62 13.32
N HIS A 561 3.41 -26.65 13.29
CA HIS A 561 2.61 -27.71 13.90
C HIS A 561 2.36 -28.89 12.96
N VAL A 562 2.77 -28.80 11.70
CA VAL A 562 2.66 -29.92 10.74
C VAL A 562 3.79 -30.92 11.03
N PRO A 563 3.48 -32.18 11.37
CA PRO A 563 4.50 -33.18 11.67
C PRO A 563 5.32 -33.52 10.42
N ALA A 564 6.65 -33.61 10.59
CA ALA A 564 7.55 -34.09 9.55
C ALA A 564 7.43 -35.62 9.44
N LEU A 565 6.53 -36.09 8.58
CA LEU A 565 6.31 -37.52 8.32
C LEU A 565 7.11 -37.99 7.09
N PRO A 566 7.73 -39.19 7.12
CA PRO A 566 8.41 -39.72 5.95
C PRO A 566 7.41 -40.02 4.81
N MET A 567 7.79 -39.70 3.57
CA MET A 567 7.01 -40.12 2.41
C MET A 567 7.09 -41.65 2.22
N ASN A 568 5.93 -42.30 2.16
CA ASN A 568 5.84 -43.70 1.76
C ASN A 568 5.86 -43.79 0.23
N SER A 569 7.00 -44.14 -0.36
CA SER A 569 7.16 -44.35 -1.80
C SER A 569 7.21 -45.83 -2.15
N VAL A 570 6.53 -46.21 -3.25
CA VAL A 570 6.70 -47.54 -3.85
C VAL A 570 8.06 -47.57 -4.54
N GLY A 571 9.02 -48.25 -3.93
CA GLY A 571 10.41 -48.33 -4.40
C GLY A 571 10.52 -48.92 -5.81
N ARG A 572 10.55 -48.07 -6.84
CA ARG A 572 11.21 -48.36 -8.11
C ARG A 572 12.41 -47.43 -8.24
N VAL A 573 13.59 -47.99 -8.04
CA VAL A 573 14.84 -47.30 -8.35
C VAL A 573 15.01 -47.38 -9.87
N ALA A 574 14.77 -46.26 -10.56
CA ALA A 574 15.25 -46.12 -11.93
C ALA A 574 16.79 -46.07 -11.91
N PRO A 575 17.49 -46.55 -12.96
CA PRO A 575 18.92 -46.29 -13.09
C PRO A 575 19.19 -44.77 -13.09
N ASP A 576 20.37 -44.38 -12.61
CA ASP A 576 20.80 -42.99 -12.61
C ASP A 576 20.74 -42.41 -14.03
N ASP A 577 20.45 -41.11 -14.11
CA ASP A 577 20.50 -40.37 -15.37
C ASP A 577 21.92 -40.46 -15.95
N SER A 578 22.04 -41.05 -17.14
CA SER A 578 23.33 -41.31 -17.77
C SER A 578 24.09 -40.03 -18.14
N HIS A 579 23.40 -38.92 -18.38
CA HIS A 579 24.03 -37.63 -18.63
C HIS A 579 24.59 -37.03 -17.34
N LEU A 580 23.85 -37.11 -16.23
CA LEU A 580 24.34 -36.67 -14.93
C LEU A 580 25.57 -37.49 -14.51
N SER A 581 25.49 -38.82 -14.62
CA SER A 581 26.61 -39.72 -14.32
C SER A 581 27.85 -39.40 -15.16
N ALA A 582 27.66 -39.09 -16.45
CA ALA A 582 28.75 -38.67 -17.33
C ALA A 582 29.37 -37.33 -16.90
N PHE A 583 28.56 -36.34 -16.54
CA PHE A 583 29.06 -35.04 -16.06
C PHE A 583 29.85 -35.18 -14.77
N GLU A 584 29.33 -35.92 -13.78
CA GLU A 584 30.03 -36.17 -12.52
C GLU A 584 31.35 -36.94 -12.76
N SER A 585 31.33 -37.93 -13.64
CA SER A 585 32.54 -38.70 -13.99
C SER A 585 33.62 -37.80 -14.61
N VAL A 586 33.24 -36.91 -15.54
CA VAL A 586 34.17 -35.96 -16.15
C VAL A 586 34.69 -34.96 -15.11
N ALA A 587 33.81 -34.37 -14.30
CA ALA A 587 34.20 -33.41 -13.28
C ALA A 587 35.16 -34.03 -12.25
N ASN A 588 34.82 -35.20 -11.71
CA ASN A 588 35.68 -35.95 -10.78
C ASN A 588 37.04 -36.25 -11.41
N ARG A 589 37.07 -36.62 -12.69
CA ARG A 589 38.33 -36.88 -13.38
C ARG A 589 39.15 -35.60 -13.52
N MET A 590 38.55 -34.49 -13.93
CA MET A 590 39.25 -33.20 -14.07
C MET A 590 39.83 -32.73 -12.73
N VAL A 591 39.07 -32.84 -11.64
CA VAL A 591 39.54 -32.54 -10.29
C VAL A 591 40.70 -33.45 -9.88
N SER A 592 40.61 -34.76 -10.16
CA SER A 592 41.72 -35.69 -9.88
C SER A 592 43.01 -35.38 -10.64
N LEU A 593 42.91 -34.65 -11.75
CA LEU A 593 44.02 -34.18 -12.55
C LEU A 593 44.56 -32.81 -12.10
N GLY A 594 43.97 -32.20 -11.06
CA GLY A 594 44.39 -30.91 -10.51
C GLY A 594 43.73 -29.68 -11.15
N TYR A 595 42.70 -29.87 -11.98
CA TYR A 595 41.89 -28.77 -12.48
C TYR A 595 40.91 -28.29 -11.41
N HIS A 596 40.66 -26.99 -11.37
CA HIS A 596 39.67 -26.36 -10.50
C HIS A 596 38.41 -26.06 -11.30
N GLU A 597 37.27 -26.52 -10.80
CA GLU A 597 35.99 -26.24 -11.41
C GLU A 597 35.63 -24.75 -11.26
N THR A 598 35.02 -24.17 -12.28
CA THR A 598 34.49 -22.82 -12.23
C THR A 598 33.05 -22.81 -12.73
N ALA A 599 32.25 -21.90 -12.18
CA ALA A 599 30.91 -21.60 -12.67
C ALA A 599 30.88 -20.15 -13.20
N GLY A 600 30.30 -19.94 -14.37
CA GLY A 600 30.03 -18.62 -14.94
C GLY A 600 28.54 -18.41 -15.23
N PHE A 601 28.17 -17.15 -15.50
CA PHE A 601 26.88 -16.89 -16.12
C PHE A 601 26.83 -17.50 -17.52
N HIS A 602 25.64 -17.88 -17.98
CA HIS A 602 25.42 -18.34 -19.35
C HIS A 602 25.47 -17.23 -20.42
N PHE A 603 26.03 -16.07 -20.07
CA PHE A 603 26.09 -14.89 -20.91
C PHE A 603 27.52 -14.65 -21.42
N MET A 604 27.63 -14.13 -22.62
CA MET A 604 28.86 -13.88 -23.35
C MET A 604 28.89 -12.43 -23.80
N ARG A 605 30.09 -11.81 -23.75
CA ARG A 605 30.24 -10.46 -24.29
C ARG A 605 30.16 -10.45 -25.80
N ALA A 606 29.49 -9.43 -26.35
CA ALA A 606 29.43 -9.22 -27.79
C ALA A 606 30.84 -9.10 -28.40
N ASP A 607 31.78 -8.49 -27.69
CA ASP A 607 33.16 -8.34 -28.15
C ASP A 607 33.99 -9.62 -28.03
N ASP A 608 33.63 -10.57 -27.16
CA ASP A 608 34.31 -11.87 -27.15
C ASP A 608 33.88 -12.72 -28.35
N TRP A 609 32.60 -12.66 -28.70
CA TRP A 609 32.08 -13.30 -29.90
C TRP A 609 32.81 -12.83 -31.15
N LYS A 610 33.03 -11.51 -31.30
CA LYS A 610 33.80 -10.94 -32.42
C LYS A 610 35.26 -11.38 -32.47
N LYS A 611 35.83 -11.83 -31.35
CA LYS A 611 37.21 -12.33 -31.28
C LYS A 611 37.33 -13.80 -31.64
N LEU A 612 36.22 -14.54 -31.72
CA LEU A 612 36.23 -15.91 -32.22
C LEU A 612 36.50 -15.90 -33.73
N ASN A 613 37.34 -16.82 -34.20
CA ASN A 613 37.59 -16.98 -35.62
C ASN A 613 36.37 -17.63 -36.31
N GLN A 614 36.29 -17.52 -37.64
CA GLN A 614 35.16 -18.03 -38.41
C GLN A 614 34.94 -19.55 -38.21
N ALA A 615 36.00 -20.32 -38.02
CA ALA A 615 35.89 -21.76 -37.76
C ALA A 615 35.24 -22.08 -36.40
N SER A 616 35.63 -21.35 -35.35
CA SER A 616 35.01 -21.43 -34.02
C SER A 616 33.56 -20.97 -34.06
N ILE A 617 33.25 -19.92 -34.81
CA ILE A 617 31.87 -19.45 -35.03
C ILE A 617 31.04 -20.55 -35.72
N ASN A 618 31.55 -21.16 -36.78
CA ASN A 618 30.86 -22.23 -37.51
C ASN A 618 30.64 -23.48 -36.65
N ALA A 619 31.59 -23.81 -35.76
CA ALA A 619 31.49 -24.98 -34.88
C ALA A 619 30.56 -24.73 -33.67
N CYS A 620 30.57 -23.51 -33.13
CA CYS A 620 29.81 -23.16 -31.93
C CYS A 620 28.43 -22.57 -32.23
N GLY A 621 28.11 -22.27 -33.49
CA GLY A 621 26.81 -21.70 -33.89
C GLY A 621 26.64 -20.24 -33.50
N GLU A 622 25.62 -19.58 -34.05
CA GLU A 622 25.30 -18.20 -33.70
C GLU A 622 24.70 -18.10 -32.30
N PRO A 623 25.05 -17.07 -31.51
CA PRO A 623 24.51 -16.88 -30.18
C PRO A 623 23.07 -16.37 -30.21
N VAL A 624 22.29 -16.76 -29.20
CA VAL A 624 20.96 -16.18 -28.94
C VAL A 624 21.13 -14.85 -28.21
N ALA A 625 20.57 -13.76 -28.75
CA ALA A 625 20.64 -12.44 -28.11
C ALA A 625 19.52 -12.25 -27.07
N LEU A 626 19.86 -11.64 -25.93
CA LEU A 626 18.91 -11.22 -24.91
C LEU A 626 18.29 -9.88 -25.29
N LEU A 627 16.97 -9.78 -25.17
CA LEU A 627 16.26 -8.51 -25.39
C LEU A 627 16.55 -7.47 -24.30
N ASN A 628 16.70 -7.91 -23.05
CA ASN A 628 16.92 -7.05 -21.88
C ASN A 628 18.06 -7.62 -21.00
N PRO A 629 19.34 -7.48 -21.40
CA PRO A 629 20.45 -8.04 -20.64
C PRO A 629 20.69 -7.29 -19.32
N ILE A 630 21.02 -8.03 -18.25
CA ILE A 630 21.35 -7.46 -16.93
C ILE A 630 22.65 -6.64 -17.02
N ILE A 631 23.64 -7.15 -17.76
CA ILE A 631 24.91 -6.49 -18.04
C ILE A 631 24.92 -6.12 -19.52
N LYS A 632 24.95 -4.82 -19.82
CA LYS A 632 24.84 -4.29 -21.19
C LYS A 632 25.85 -4.91 -22.16
N ASP A 633 27.06 -5.18 -21.69
CA ASP A 633 28.13 -5.73 -22.52
C ASP A 633 28.07 -7.25 -22.70
N GLU A 634 27.19 -7.95 -21.97
CA GLU A 634 26.96 -9.40 -22.04
C GLU A 634 25.57 -9.74 -22.61
N PRO A 635 25.22 -9.27 -23.82
CA PRO A 635 23.87 -9.43 -24.37
C PRO A 635 23.62 -10.78 -25.03
N LEU A 636 24.62 -11.68 -25.09
CA LEU A 636 24.54 -12.92 -25.86
C LEU A 636 24.53 -14.12 -24.92
N MET A 637 23.75 -15.15 -25.24
CA MET A 637 23.91 -16.46 -24.61
C MET A 637 25.20 -17.11 -25.11
N GLN A 638 25.93 -17.80 -24.22
CA GLN A 638 27.22 -18.40 -24.55
C GLN A 638 27.08 -19.58 -25.54
N THR A 639 27.77 -19.51 -26.66
CA THR A 639 27.89 -20.60 -27.65
C THR A 639 29.06 -21.53 -27.34
N THR A 640 29.98 -21.07 -26.49
CA THR A 640 31.18 -21.79 -26.03
C THR A 640 31.55 -21.35 -24.62
N LEU A 641 32.11 -22.26 -23.82
CA LEU A 641 32.63 -21.96 -22.47
C LEU A 641 34.02 -21.31 -22.49
N LEU A 642 34.69 -21.35 -23.65
CA LEU A 642 36.09 -20.93 -23.76
C LEU A 642 36.28 -19.44 -23.44
N SER A 643 35.37 -18.58 -23.90
CA SER A 643 35.45 -17.13 -23.66
C SER A 643 35.37 -16.80 -22.16
N GLY A 644 34.41 -17.42 -21.46
CA GLY A 644 34.26 -17.31 -20.01
C GLY A 644 35.48 -17.85 -19.25
N LEU A 645 35.98 -19.04 -19.62
CA LEU A 645 37.17 -19.64 -19.02
C LEU A 645 38.43 -18.79 -19.22
N LEU A 646 38.69 -18.29 -20.43
CA LEU A 646 39.84 -17.44 -20.71
C LEU A 646 39.81 -16.14 -19.91
N ARG A 647 38.62 -15.58 -19.67
CA ARG A 647 38.47 -14.41 -18.80
C ARG A 647 38.77 -14.71 -17.35
N LYS A 648 38.33 -15.87 -16.83
CA LYS A 648 38.68 -16.30 -15.48
C LYS A 648 40.20 -16.53 -15.35
N VAL A 649 40.85 -17.03 -16.40
CA VAL A 649 42.32 -17.10 -16.47
C VAL A 649 42.93 -15.70 -16.45
N ALA A 650 42.49 -14.79 -17.33
CA ALA A 650 43.00 -13.42 -17.38
C ALA A 650 42.80 -12.67 -16.05
N PHE A 651 41.63 -12.85 -15.42
CA PHE A 651 41.34 -12.34 -14.08
C PHE A 651 42.38 -12.85 -13.08
N ASN A 652 42.61 -14.15 -13.00
CA ASN A 652 43.60 -14.72 -12.08
C ASN A 652 45.03 -14.21 -12.36
N LEU A 653 45.43 -14.11 -13.62
CA LEU A 653 46.74 -13.57 -14.01
C LEU A 653 46.90 -12.12 -13.55
N ASN A 654 45.87 -11.28 -13.71
CA ASN A 654 45.88 -9.88 -13.28
C ASN A 654 45.98 -9.73 -11.75
N TYR A 655 45.52 -10.72 -10.99
CA TYR A 655 45.66 -10.78 -9.53
C TYR A 655 46.95 -11.49 -9.07
N GLY A 656 47.88 -11.78 -9.98
CA GLY A 656 49.20 -12.35 -9.66
C GLY A 656 49.23 -13.88 -9.59
N ASN A 657 48.12 -14.58 -9.84
CA ASN A 657 48.08 -16.04 -9.89
C ASN A 657 48.63 -16.53 -11.23
N LYS A 658 49.96 -16.74 -11.29
CA LYS A 658 50.69 -17.09 -12.53
C LYS A 658 50.53 -18.54 -12.99
N ARG A 659 49.92 -19.41 -12.18
CA ARG A 659 49.74 -20.84 -12.47
C ARG A 659 48.38 -21.31 -11.96
N GLY A 660 47.69 -22.10 -12.77
CA GLY A 660 46.41 -22.69 -12.44
C GLY A 660 45.82 -23.43 -13.65
N GLN A 661 44.92 -24.36 -13.39
CA GLN A 661 44.18 -25.11 -14.40
C GLN A 661 42.70 -25.02 -14.06
N LEU A 662 41.87 -24.57 -15.00
CA LEU A 662 40.45 -24.34 -14.80
C LEU A 662 39.64 -25.23 -15.75
N PHE A 663 38.49 -25.72 -15.30
CA PHE A 663 37.51 -26.36 -16.16
C PHE A 663 36.09 -25.89 -15.80
N GLU A 664 35.14 -26.13 -16.70
CA GLU A 664 33.72 -25.82 -16.49
C GLU A 664 32.89 -26.84 -17.27
N VAL A 665 31.87 -27.39 -16.63
CA VAL A 665 30.85 -28.24 -17.26
C VAL A 665 29.54 -27.47 -17.24
N SER A 666 29.12 -26.98 -18.40
CA SER A 666 27.93 -26.14 -18.51
C SER A 666 27.27 -26.30 -19.89
N ARG A 667 25.98 -25.96 -19.95
CA ARG A 667 25.25 -25.86 -21.21
C ARG A 667 25.75 -24.67 -22.05
N THR A 668 25.70 -24.85 -23.36
CA THR A 668 25.88 -23.81 -24.38
C THR A 668 24.61 -23.67 -25.19
N PHE A 669 24.41 -22.50 -25.80
CA PHE A 669 23.19 -22.13 -26.49
C PHE A 669 23.53 -21.69 -27.90
N GLN A 670 22.89 -22.34 -28.88
CA GLN A 670 23.08 -22.05 -30.29
C GLN A 670 21.74 -21.71 -30.91
N ASN A 671 21.71 -20.68 -31.73
CA ASN A 671 20.54 -20.33 -32.52
C ASN A 671 20.43 -21.33 -33.67
N THR A 672 19.39 -22.17 -33.63
CA THR A 672 19.13 -23.20 -34.66
C THR A 672 18.08 -22.76 -35.69
N ASN A 673 17.58 -21.52 -35.61
CA ASN A 673 16.58 -21.03 -36.55
C ASN A 673 17.20 -20.82 -37.94
N SER A 674 17.06 -21.83 -38.81
CA SER A 674 17.17 -21.71 -40.27
C SER A 674 15.95 -21.02 -40.91
N ARG A 675 15.22 -20.19 -40.15
CA ARG A 675 14.16 -19.30 -40.65
C ARG A 675 14.46 -17.90 -40.17
N GLY A 676 15.05 -17.09 -41.05
CA GLY A 676 14.99 -15.65 -40.92
C GLY A 676 13.56 -15.16 -41.15
N GLN A 677 13.01 -14.46 -40.16
CA GLN A 677 12.22 -13.23 -40.26
C GLN A 677 11.60 -12.91 -38.91
#